data_AF-A0AAP4X501-F1
#
_entry.id   AF-A0AAP4X501-F1
#
_cell.length_a   1.000
_cell.length_b   1.000
_cell.length_c   1.000
_cell.angle_alpha   90.00
_cell.angle_beta   90.00
_cell.angle_gamma   90.00
#
_symmetry.space_group_name_H-M   'P 1'
#
loop_
_entity.id
_entity.type
_entity.pdbx_description
1 polymer ?
#
loop_
_entity_poly.entity_id
_entity_poly.type
_entity_poly.pdbx_seq_one_letter_code
_entity_poly.pdbx_strand_id
1 'polypeptide(L)'
;MFLRASNLHSFIIAICVNFGIFSLAYAEQFQLETLNVSDGLLSSSITTIHQQRSGYMWFGTDSGASRYDGINFTHFQFSPNEKNHISNNYVTDIYEDKAGNIWIGTEDGLNQLTPANEMVLHNMQTSQNNLGSSWVTRIYEDKHDNIWIGTGAGISLYNSQTNTFTGFSLFDEDGQQYDTSIYSIFSDYKDTLWVATDYGLTTVNMDTQRLDIVTSLDPDTNKIMTGSINAVEVISDEQVWLGTYQQGLIDFNPKTMEVVAYVIDENNPSIDQIISNTIYDLTLENDNTLWLAHDKGATKVTLDTMSYTHLQHQAYNPSSIADNIVGELQIDQSGGIWFATTMGASYYSPFKHGTRIFRPHPFSPELSSPFTYWINTDKSKDVWVTTSEKINLISDKTEAIKLNPIEDASISSPYSAIKDDEENLWIASANGLSVFNTLNETLTHYSNALDNPHDFPNSPFYLALPDNNGDVWITGYLDVGLILFNPQEGIKQQLLTEHDFSYAAGGNFTFDKQFIHNGELWLATTNAIYRVNPETFEVKHLSLGSETENIRTVKLYQDENNHIWVATQGLGLARIEMGEMWQDPVEIKYFNKEQGFTSNTLRGVTGNRDGFVWVTSQSKFAKMNIDTFEVTQYPSATNEKGSSFTDSAIAMKNDNLYLGSNNGLYKINTKAIKSNRFKPKVHITSALIANEQFLGPNSNQKIGDVQLDYEQNIVQFSFASMDFTAPYRNQYRYRLLGFDDEWIYAGSHTSATYTNLNAGHYSFVAQGSNSDGRWSPNVASFDFKVKQAWWSYAIIILIIICAFLAILYLYTRYQKITELSNRANFDSLTGLSNRFRFNAKLELTVNDIQKPAAVVFIDLDYFKEVNDTMGHDIGDELIIEVSKRLSNTLKEEDLLARLGGDEFAIIIQHPGTQAKLINIIEQIRSSINTGYQIKEHWITSSASIGVACFPEDGVDCKTLLKHADTAMYAAKHAGRNGAYFFNESLSQALLEKTTIKQQLKNALINKQFQVHYQPKVNMVNGEVCSFEALLRWYHPTEGLISPVKFIPEAESNGQIIEIGYWVLLQACTDGQKWHQQGLLKDNISVNISPIQLSQPDICEHIAEILAQTGFPAEKLELEITESLLIENFDTAEVVLKQLKKLNVRIALDDFGTGFSSLNYLTHFPIDTLKIDQGFLKNLLDNQATEIVLKNIIQLGIELNMDIVAEGIEADLQRAKLIELGCLTGQGYLFSPAVTEPTASEILVNRRSLN
;
A
#
# COMPACT_ATOMS: atom_id res chain seq x y z
N MET A 1 -75.28 30.91 -8.60
CA MET A 1 -73.89 30.99 -8.10
C MET A 1 -73.07 29.85 -8.73
N PHE A 2 -72.88 29.87 -10.06
CA PHE A 2 -72.39 28.71 -10.82
C PHE A 2 -71.72 29.11 -12.16
N LEU A 3 -71.07 30.28 -12.21
CA LEU A 3 -70.69 30.95 -13.47
C LEU A 3 -69.36 31.72 -13.37
N ARG A 4 -68.36 31.15 -12.69
CA ARG A 4 -67.01 31.72 -12.53
C ARG A 4 -65.84 30.71 -12.66
N ALA A 5 -66.07 29.54 -13.25
CA ALA A 5 -65.04 28.52 -13.46
C ALA A 5 -64.33 28.62 -14.83
N SER A 6 -65.03 29.13 -15.87
CA SER A 6 -64.54 29.14 -17.26
C SER A 6 -63.28 29.99 -17.47
N ASN A 7 -63.22 31.17 -16.87
CA ASN A 7 -62.22 32.17 -17.22
C ASN A 7 -60.83 31.86 -16.63
N LEU A 8 -60.73 30.99 -15.62
CA LEU A 8 -59.43 30.65 -15.01
C LEU A 8 -58.62 29.71 -15.92
N HIS A 9 -59.27 28.75 -16.58
CA HIS A 9 -58.61 27.87 -17.55
C HIS A 9 -58.06 28.63 -18.74
N SER A 10 -58.85 29.55 -19.34
CA SER A 10 -58.37 30.38 -20.46
C SER A 10 -57.20 31.28 -20.06
N PHE A 11 -57.14 31.77 -18.82
CA PHE A 11 -56.05 32.62 -18.34
C PHE A 11 -54.77 31.82 -18.07
N ILE A 12 -54.89 30.63 -17.45
CA ILE A 12 -53.76 29.71 -17.25
C ILE A 12 -53.21 29.22 -18.59
N ILE A 13 -54.09 28.84 -19.53
CA ILE A 13 -53.68 28.42 -20.88
C ILE A 13 -53.01 29.59 -21.63
N ALA A 14 -53.50 30.82 -21.53
CA ALA A 14 -52.85 31.98 -22.14
C ALA A 14 -51.44 32.25 -21.57
N ILE A 15 -51.24 32.06 -20.26
CA ILE A 15 -49.92 32.15 -19.62
C ILE A 15 -49.00 31.03 -20.12
N CYS A 16 -49.47 29.77 -20.13
CA CYS A 16 -48.69 28.64 -20.65
C CYS A 16 -48.38 28.76 -22.15
N VAL A 17 -49.26 29.37 -22.95
CA VAL A 17 -49.03 29.60 -24.38
C VAL A 17 -48.01 30.72 -24.61
N ASN A 18 -48.05 31.83 -23.85
CA ASN A 18 -47.02 32.87 -23.98
C ASN A 18 -45.63 32.38 -23.52
N PHE A 19 -45.54 31.57 -22.45
CA PHE A 19 -44.29 30.89 -22.09
C PHE A 19 -43.88 29.78 -23.07
N GLY A 20 -44.83 29.22 -23.83
CA GLY A 20 -44.59 28.12 -24.79
C GLY A 20 -44.26 28.54 -26.22
N ILE A 21 -44.43 29.82 -26.59
CA ILE A 21 -44.17 30.30 -27.97
C ILE A 21 -42.68 30.61 -28.20
N PHE A 22 -41.94 31.04 -27.17
CA PHE A 22 -40.52 31.42 -27.30
C PHE A 22 -39.54 30.23 -27.35
N SER A 23 -39.98 28.99 -27.11
CA SER A 23 -39.11 27.81 -27.04
C SER A 23 -38.86 27.08 -28.38
N LEU A 24 -39.39 27.60 -29.50
CA LEU A 24 -39.37 26.93 -30.81
C LEU A 24 -38.42 27.56 -31.84
N ALA A 25 -37.61 28.54 -31.45
CA ALA A 25 -36.40 28.93 -32.18
C ALA A 25 -35.19 28.16 -31.59
N TYR A 26 -34.44 27.48 -32.45
CA TYR A 26 -33.35 26.58 -32.02
C TYR A 26 -32.09 27.34 -31.57
N ALA A 27 -32.06 27.73 -30.29
CA ALA A 27 -30.82 28.08 -29.60
C ALA A 27 -29.90 26.85 -29.45
N GLU A 28 -28.58 27.07 -29.37
CA GLU A 28 -27.67 26.02 -28.91
C GLU A 28 -28.06 25.60 -27.49
N GLN A 29 -28.43 24.33 -27.28
CA GLN A 29 -28.73 23.81 -25.95
C GLN A 29 -27.42 23.53 -25.21
N PHE A 30 -26.80 24.58 -24.66
CA PHE A 30 -25.60 24.52 -23.82
C PHE A 30 -25.69 23.36 -22.81
N GLN A 31 -24.64 22.55 -22.73
CA GLN A 31 -24.58 21.38 -21.86
C GLN A 31 -23.73 21.70 -20.63
N LEU A 32 -24.26 22.51 -19.72
CA LEU A 32 -23.53 22.94 -18.53
C LEU A 32 -23.33 21.78 -17.54
N GLU A 33 -22.31 21.93 -16.71
CA GLU A 33 -22.18 21.25 -15.41
C GLU A 33 -22.38 22.28 -14.29
N THR A 34 -22.51 21.82 -13.05
CA THR A 34 -22.57 22.71 -11.87
C THR A 34 -21.77 22.09 -10.74
N LEU A 35 -20.89 22.87 -10.13
CA LEU A 35 -20.28 22.58 -8.84
C LEU A 35 -21.14 23.21 -7.75
N ASN A 36 -21.45 22.45 -6.71
CA ASN A 36 -22.17 22.92 -5.53
C ASN A 36 -21.61 22.25 -4.27
N VAL A 37 -22.24 22.48 -3.10
CA VAL A 37 -21.72 22.03 -1.78
C VAL A 37 -21.44 20.53 -1.73
N SER A 38 -22.16 19.72 -2.52
CA SER A 38 -21.94 18.27 -2.68
C SER A 38 -20.57 17.89 -3.24
N ASP A 39 -19.95 18.74 -4.06
CA ASP A 39 -18.61 18.54 -4.62
C ASP A 39 -17.52 19.26 -3.81
N GLY A 40 -17.90 19.93 -2.71
CA GLY A 40 -16.97 20.51 -1.73
C GLY A 40 -16.92 22.04 -1.66
N LEU A 41 -17.81 22.79 -2.32
CA LEU A 41 -17.91 24.24 -2.11
C LEU A 41 -18.44 24.57 -0.70
N LEU A 42 -17.98 25.69 -0.11
CA LEU A 42 -18.42 26.15 1.22
C LEU A 42 -19.91 26.53 1.28
N SER A 43 -20.41 27.11 0.19
CA SER A 43 -21.79 27.57 0.03
C SER A 43 -22.21 27.42 -1.44
N SER A 44 -23.51 27.47 -1.72
CA SER A 44 -24.01 27.54 -3.09
C SER A 44 -23.98 28.97 -3.65
N SER A 45 -23.97 29.99 -2.79
CA SER A 45 -23.98 31.39 -3.21
C SER A 45 -22.58 31.83 -3.62
N ILE A 46 -22.29 31.80 -4.92
CA ILE A 46 -21.00 32.25 -5.48
C ILE A 46 -21.08 33.75 -5.72
N THR A 47 -20.19 34.50 -5.07
CA THR A 47 -20.14 35.97 -5.17
C THR A 47 -19.14 36.46 -6.21
N THR A 48 -18.05 35.71 -6.42
CA THR A 48 -16.99 36.04 -7.39
C THR A 48 -16.24 34.78 -7.86
N ILE A 49 -15.70 34.79 -9.08
CA ILE A 49 -14.85 33.72 -9.64
C ILE A 49 -13.60 34.33 -10.29
N HIS A 50 -12.43 33.83 -9.92
CA HIS A 50 -11.14 34.26 -10.48
C HIS A 50 -10.27 33.07 -10.90
N GLN A 51 -9.63 33.10 -12.07
CA GLN A 51 -8.59 32.11 -12.41
C GLN A 51 -7.18 32.65 -12.19
N GLN A 52 -6.47 32.03 -11.24
CA GLN A 52 -5.05 32.29 -10.99
C GLN A 52 -4.19 31.90 -12.21
N ARG A 53 -3.14 32.66 -12.50
CA ARG A 53 -2.16 32.41 -13.58
C ARG A 53 -1.48 31.04 -13.49
N SER A 54 -1.43 30.43 -12.30
CA SER A 54 -1.00 29.05 -12.09
C SER A 54 -1.97 28.01 -12.67
N GLY A 55 -3.25 28.34 -12.80
CA GLY A 55 -4.32 27.53 -13.39
C GLY A 55 -5.48 27.22 -12.44
N TYR A 56 -5.29 27.40 -11.13
CA TYR A 56 -6.33 27.16 -10.12
C TYR A 56 -7.50 28.14 -10.27
N MET A 57 -8.72 27.62 -10.14
CA MET A 57 -9.91 28.48 -9.99
C MET A 57 -10.03 28.89 -8.52
N TRP A 58 -10.50 30.10 -8.27
CA TRP A 58 -10.89 30.62 -6.97
C TRP A 58 -12.37 31.02 -7.02
N PHE A 59 -13.10 30.66 -5.97
CA PHE A 59 -14.52 30.97 -5.80
C PHE A 59 -14.69 31.74 -4.49
N GLY A 60 -15.18 32.98 -4.57
CA GLY A 60 -15.72 33.70 -3.42
C GLY A 60 -17.15 33.27 -3.16
N THR A 61 -17.53 33.21 -1.89
CA THR A 61 -18.90 32.89 -1.46
C THR A 61 -19.31 33.75 -0.28
N ASP A 62 -20.59 33.70 0.09
CA ASP A 62 -21.10 34.28 1.35
C ASP A 62 -20.49 33.66 2.63
N SER A 63 -19.79 32.53 2.49
CA SER A 63 -19.29 31.69 3.58
C SER A 63 -17.76 31.50 3.58
N GLY A 64 -17.04 32.18 2.69
CA GLY A 64 -15.58 32.19 2.59
C GLY A 64 -15.05 32.01 1.16
N ALA A 65 -13.74 32.04 0.99
CA ALA A 65 -13.07 31.79 -0.30
C ALA A 65 -12.66 30.32 -0.44
N SER A 66 -12.68 29.78 -1.66
CA SER A 66 -12.29 28.40 -1.97
C SER A 66 -11.44 28.32 -3.24
N ARG A 67 -10.20 27.83 -3.12
CA ARG A 67 -9.31 27.52 -4.25
C ARG A 67 -9.55 26.08 -4.72
N TYR A 68 -9.72 25.85 -6.01
CA TYR A 68 -10.07 24.56 -6.62
C TYR A 68 -8.96 24.05 -7.54
N ASP A 69 -8.57 22.78 -7.39
CA ASP A 69 -7.51 22.14 -8.19
C ASP A 69 -8.04 21.31 -9.38
N GLY A 70 -9.37 21.25 -9.55
CA GLY A 70 -10.07 20.42 -10.54
C GLY A 70 -10.69 19.15 -9.95
N ILE A 71 -10.31 18.77 -8.73
CA ILE A 71 -10.85 17.60 -8.01
C ILE A 71 -11.23 17.97 -6.56
N ASN A 72 -10.44 18.81 -5.89
CA ASN A 72 -10.57 19.18 -4.48
C ASN A 72 -10.60 20.70 -4.31
N PHE A 73 -11.20 21.15 -3.19
CA PHE A 73 -11.15 22.54 -2.73
C PHE A 73 -10.18 22.72 -1.55
N THR A 74 -9.60 23.91 -1.45
CA THR A 74 -8.84 24.43 -0.30
C THR A 74 -9.57 25.68 0.20
N HIS A 75 -9.96 25.71 1.48
CA HIS A 75 -10.84 26.74 2.01
C HIS A 75 -10.12 27.80 2.83
N PHE A 76 -10.65 29.02 2.78
CA PHE A 76 -10.21 30.17 3.57
C PHE A 76 -11.47 30.83 4.16
N GLN A 77 -11.59 30.79 5.48
CA GLN A 77 -12.74 31.33 6.23
C GLN A 77 -12.24 32.22 7.37
N PHE A 78 -13.14 32.96 8.01
CA PHE A 78 -12.86 33.71 9.22
C PHE A 78 -12.71 32.77 10.44
N SER A 79 -11.50 32.70 10.97
CA SER A 79 -11.14 31.91 12.16
C SER A 79 -10.01 32.63 12.93
N PRO A 80 -10.33 33.54 13.86
CA PRO A 80 -9.35 34.43 14.50
C PRO A 80 -8.37 33.74 15.48
N ASN A 81 -8.41 32.40 15.56
CA ASN A 81 -7.44 31.58 16.29
C ASN A 81 -6.40 30.91 15.37
N GLU A 82 -6.60 30.97 14.05
CA GLU A 82 -5.72 30.39 13.04
C GLU A 82 -4.85 31.48 12.38
N LYS A 83 -3.77 31.09 11.70
CA LYS A 83 -2.86 32.06 11.06
C LYS A 83 -3.29 32.52 9.68
N ASN A 84 -3.97 31.65 8.92
CA ASN A 84 -4.26 31.86 7.51
C ASN A 84 -5.77 32.01 7.27
N HIS A 85 -6.43 32.81 8.12
CA HIS A 85 -7.85 33.12 8.05
C HIS A 85 -8.10 34.42 7.26
N ILE A 86 -9.29 34.59 6.68
CA ILE A 86 -9.72 35.85 6.05
C ILE A 86 -10.51 36.74 7.02
N SER A 87 -10.60 38.04 6.74
CA SER A 87 -11.15 39.08 7.61
C SER A 87 -12.66 38.98 7.87
N ASN A 88 -13.44 38.55 6.88
CA ASN A 88 -14.86 38.23 6.99
C ASN A 88 -15.16 37.04 6.03
N ASN A 89 -16.22 36.29 6.28
CA ASN A 89 -16.66 35.20 5.40
C ASN A 89 -17.33 35.68 4.11
N TYR A 90 -18.00 36.84 4.11
CA TYR A 90 -18.65 37.35 2.90
C TYR A 90 -17.59 37.93 1.96
N VAL A 91 -17.13 37.11 1.01
CA VAL A 91 -16.13 37.49 0.00
C VAL A 91 -16.82 38.28 -1.11
N THR A 92 -16.22 39.38 -1.53
CA THR A 92 -16.76 40.27 -2.56
C THR A 92 -15.98 40.25 -3.86
N ASP A 93 -14.66 40.03 -3.80
CA ASP A 93 -13.78 40.06 -4.97
C ASP A 93 -12.49 39.24 -4.75
N ILE A 94 -11.89 38.70 -5.81
CA ILE A 94 -10.61 37.96 -5.75
C ILE A 94 -9.72 38.35 -6.94
N TYR A 95 -8.46 38.71 -6.69
CA TYR A 95 -7.54 39.19 -7.72
C TYR A 95 -6.09 38.72 -7.50
N GLU A 96 -5.42 38.17 -8.53
CA GLU A 96 -3.97 37.93 -8.53
C GLU A 96 -3.19 39.10 -9.14
N ASP A 97 -2.32 39.75 -8.35
CA ASP A 97 -1.46 40.83 -8.85
C ASP A 97 -0.24 40.35 -9.64
N LYS A 98 0.44 41.26 -10.36
CA LYS A 98 1.62 40.93 -11.17
C LYS A 98 2.74 40.30 -10.35
N ALA A 99 2.85 40.62 -9.06
CA ALA A 99 3.83 40.04 -8.11
C ALA A 99 3.45 38.65 -7.58
N GLY A 100 2.18 38.22 -7.73
CA GLY A 100 1.67 36.91 -7.33
C GLY A 100 1.04 36.86 -5.93
N ASN A 101 0.66 38.01 -5.35
CA ASN A 101 -0.24 38.01 -4.20
C ASN A 101 -1.66 37.70 -4.68
N ILE A 102 -2.40 36.90 -3.91
CA ILE A 102 -3.85 36.74 -4.08
C ILE A 102 -4.52 37.69 -3.10
N TRP A 103 -5.14 38.73 -3.63
CA TRP A 103 -5.96 39.67 -2.87
C TRP A 103 -7.39 39.13 -2.78
N ILE A 104 -8.01 39.24 -1.60
CA ILE A 104 -9.39 38.81 -1.35
C ILE A 104 -10.13 39.96 -0.66
N GLY A 105 -11.10 40.55 -1.35
CA GLY A 105 -12.01 41.56 -0.83
C GLY A 105 -13.12 40.91 -0.01
N THR A 106 -13.56 41.57 1.06
CA THR A 106 -14.69 41.12 1.88
C THR A 106 -15.56 42.30 2.35
N GLU A 107 -16.72 41.98 2.92
CA GLU A 107 -17.61 42.96 3.58
C GLU A 107 -16.94 43.69 4.78
N ASP A 108 -15.94 43.10 5.45
CA ASP A 108 -15.18 43.77 6.53
C ASP A 108 -13.67 43.47 6.45
N GLY A 109 -13.00 44.04 5.45
CA GLY A 109 -11.54 44.07 5.32
C GLY A 109 -11.01 43.59 3.96
N LEU A 110 -9.78 43.99 3.68
CA LEU A 110 -8.98 43.50 2.55
C LEU A 110 -7.94 42.49 3.04
N ASN A 111 -7.76 41.40 2.30
CA ASN A 111 -6.83 40.33 2.62
C ASN A 111 -5.79 40.20 1.51
N GLN A 112 -4.55 39.84 1.88
CA GLN A 112 -3.45 39.63 0.94
C GLN A 112 -2.72 38.32 1.28
N LEU A 113 -2.95 37.28 0.49
CA LEU A 113 -2.21 36.02 0.58
C LEU A 113 -0.96 36.10 -0.29
N THR A 114 0.19 36.30 0.35
CA THR A 114 1.48 36.55 -0.32
C THR A 114 2.03 35.33 -1.07
N PRO A 115 2.99 35.49 -2.02
CA PRO A 115 3.73 34.37 -2.62
C PRO A 115 4.44 33.46 -1.60
N ALA A 116 4.84 34.03 -0.45
CA ALA A 116 5.40 33.32 0.70
C ALA A 116 4.36 32.47 1.46
N ASN A 117 3.08 32.60 1.11
CA ASN A 117 1.91 31.93 1.69
C ASN A 117 1.54 32.38 3.11
N GLU A 118 1.99 33.58 3.49
CA GLU A 118 1.52 34.31 4.66
C GLU A 118 0.27 35.13 4.29
N MET A 119 -0.76 35.09 5.13
CA MET A 119 -1.98 35.88 4.99
C MET A 119 -1.83 37.20 5.78
N VAL A 120 -2.00 38.33 5.11
CA VAL A 120 -1.96 39.67 5.70
C VAL A 120 -3.37 40.28 5.70
N LEU A 121 -3.78 40.84 6.83
CA LEU A 121 -5.11 41.44 7.03
C LEU A 121 -5.00 42.97 7.11
N HIS A 122 -5.72 43.67 6.24
CA HIS A 122 -5.77 45.13 6.18
C HIS A 122 -7.14 45.62 6.70
N ASN A 123 -7.32 45.55 8.03
CA ASN A 123 -8.58 45.90 8.70
C ASN A 123 -8.52 47.27 9.41
N MET A 124 -9.65 47.98 9.37
CA MET A 124 -9.86 49.34 9.90
C MET A 124 -9.58 49.52 11.41
N GLN A 125 -9.45 48.44 12.18
CA GLN A 125 -9.22 48.52 13.63
C GLN A 125 -7.79 48.93 14.03
N THR A 126 -6.84 49.00 13.08
CA THR A 126 -5.49 49.53 13.33
C THR A 126 -5.38 50.98 12.84
N SER A 127 -5.41 51.92 13.79
CA SER A 127 -5.63 53.36 13.57
C SER A 127 -4.44 54.14 12.96
N GLN A 128 -3.74 53.55 12.00
CA GLN A 128 -2.63 54.20 11.27
C GLN A 128 -2.72 54.02 9.75
N ASN A 129 -3.47 53.02 9.26
CA ASN A 129 -3.43 52.55 7.87
C ASN A 129 -4.85 52.46 7.27
N ASN A 130 -5.68 53.50 7.44
CA ASN A 130 -7.11 53.44 7.10
C ASN A 130 -7.38 53.30 5.59
N LEU A 131 -8.15 52.27 5.23
CA LEU A 131 -8.89 52.16 3.98
C LEU A 131 -10.13 53.09 4.03
N GLY A 132 -10.72 53.48 2.88
CA GLY A 132 -11.87 54.41 2.86
C GLY A 132 -13.12 53.88 3.59
N SER A 133 -13.45 52.61 3.37
CA SER A 133 -14.43 51.80 4.11
C SER A 133 -13.86 50.39 4.28
N SER A 134 -14.34 49.61 5.25
CA SER A 134 -13.93 48.19 5.36
C SER A 134 -14.67 47.28 4.38
N TRP A 135 -15.82 47.70 3.83
CA TRP A 135 -16.47 46.98 2.72
C TRP A 135 -15.68 47.20 1.43
N VAL A 136 -14.86 46.21 1.07
CA VAL A 136 -14.17 46.11 -0.21
C VAL A 136 -15.17 45.63 -1.26
N THR A 137 -15.15 46.22 -2.45
CA THR A 137 -16.09 45.88 -3.54
C THR A 137 -15.41 45.49 -4.85
N ARG A 138 -14.21 46.02 -5.15
CA ARG A 138 -13.41 45.61 -6.31
C ARG A 138 -11.92 45.89 -6.09
N ILE A 139 -11.04 45.13 -6.74
CA ILE A 139 -9.59 45.20 -6.64
C ILE A 139 -9.05 45.26 -8.07
N TYR A 140 -8.21 46.25 -8.34
CA TYR A 140 -7.69 46.53 -9.67
C TYR A 140 -6.21 46.87 -9.63
N GLU A 141 -5.40 46.23 -10.46
CA GLU A 141 -4.01 46.62 -10.65
C GLU A 141 -3.84 47.40 -11.96
N ASP A 142 -3.33 48.63 -11.86
CA ASP A 142 -3.09 49.44 -13.05
C ASP A 142 -1.81 49.03 -13.81
N LYS A 143 -1.61 49.64 -14.99
CA LYS A 143 -0.44 49.38 -15.84
C LYS A 143 0.91 49.89 -15.27
N HIS A 144 0.90 50.56 -14.13
CA HIS A 144 2.08 51.04 -13.41
C HIS A 144 2.36 50.22 -12.14
N ASP A 145 1.66 49.08 -11.97
CA ASP A 145 1.77 48.15 -10.85
C ASP A 145 1.24 48.74 -9.52
N ASN A 146 0.36 49.75 -9.58
CA ASN A 146 -0.38 50.22 -8.40
C ASN A 146 -1.63 49.38 -8.15
N ILE A 147 -1.88 49.04 -6.89
CA ILE A 147 -3.10 48.36 -6.45
C ILE A 147 -4.14 49.39 -6.01
N TRP A 148 -5.31 49.35 -6.64
CA TRP A 148 -6.48 50.19 -6.39
C TRP A 148 -7.60 49.35 -5.80
N ILE A 149 -8.19 49.84 -4.71
CA ILE A 149 -9.24 49.17 -3.95
C ILE A 149 -10.52 49.99 -4.03
N GLY A 150 -11.51 49.49 -4.76
CA GLY A 150 -12.89 49.95 -4.70
C GLY A 150 -13.53 49.55 -3.36
N THR A 151 -14.29 50.48 -2.77
CA THR A 151 -15.01 50.26 -1.52
C THR A 151 -16.44 50.80 -1.60
N GLY A 152 -17.26 50.54 -0.58
CA GLY A 152 -18.57 51.17 -0.43
C GLY A 152 -18.57 52.69 -0.13
N ALA A 153 -17.40 53.35 -0.10
CA ALA A 153 -17.26 54.79 0.22
C ALA A 153 -16.25 55.53 -0.70
N GLY A 154 -16.08 55.05 -1.94
CA GLY A 154 -15.09 55.54 -2.89
C GLY A 154 -13.93 54.56 -3.13
N ILE A 155 -12.89 55.02 -3.82
CA ILE A 155 -11.73 54.21 -4.22
C ILE A 155 -10.50 54.57 -3.37
N SER A 156 -9.57 53.64 -3.18
CA SER A 156 -8.38 53.81 -2.37
C SER A 156 -7.12 53.25 -3.05
N LEU A 157 -6.09 54.07 -3.20
CA LEU A 157 -4.77 53.65 -3.71
C LEU A 157 -3.92 53.05 -2.57
N TYR A 158 -3.45 51.82 -2.73
CA TYR A 158 -2.58 51.15 -1.78
C TYR A 158 -1.09 51.51 -1.98
N ASN A 159 -0.38 51.77 -0.89
CA ASN A 159 1.08 51.94 -0.88
C ASN A 159 1.75 50.78 -0.14
N SER A 160 2.43 49.91 -0.91
CA SER A 160 3.13 48.72 -0.41
C SER A 160 4.38 49.00 0.44
N GLN A 161 4.93 50.22 0.41
CA GLN A 161 6.12 50.58 1.21
C GLN A 161 5.76 51.02 2.64
N THR A 162 4.60 51.68 2.80
CA THR A 162 4.08 52.14 4.10
C THR A 162 2.94 51.28 4.64
N ASN A 163 2.40 50.38 3.80
CA ASN A 163 1.18 49.61 4.03
C ASN A 163 -0.08 50.47 4.27
N THR A 164 -0.11 51.70 3.76
CA THR A 164 -1.20 52.68 3.95
C THR A 164 -2.00 52.88 2.67
N PHE A 165 -3.25 53.33 2.81
CA PHE A 165 -4.11 53.68 1.67
C PHE A 165 -4.25 55.21 1.53
N THR A 166 -4.52 55.68 0.31
CA THR A 166 -4.91 57.06 -0.01
C THR A 166 -6.30 57.03 -0.62
N GLY A 167 -7.31 57.57 0.08
CA GLY A 167 -8.70 57.55 -0.35
C GLY A 167 -9.05 58.67 -1.34
N PHE A 168 -10.00 58.39 -2.23
CA PHE A 168 -10.60 59.31 -3.20
C PHE A 168 -12.12 59.13 -3.14
N SER A 169 -12.84 60.22 -2.89
CA SER A 169 -14.30 60.19 -2.64
C SER A 169 -15.04 61.17 -3.55
N LEU A 170 -16.36 60.99 -3.60
CA LEU A 170 -17.29 61.83 -4.35
C LEU A 170 -17.64 63.09 -3.54
N PHE A 171 -17.89 64.20 -4.23
CA PHE A 171 -18.29 65.47 -3.63
C PHE A 171 -19.44 66.11 -4.42
N ASP A 172 -20.34 66.82 -3.73
CA ASP A 172 -21.41 67.61 -4.37
C ASP A 172 -20.97 69.03 -4.79
N GLU A 173 -21.92 69.80 -5.33
CA GLU A 173 -21.70 71.20 -5.75
C GLU A 173 -21.36 72.15 -4.58
N ASP A 174 -21.81 71.84 -3.36
CA ASP A 174 -21.51 72.61 -2.14
C ASP A 174 -20.16 72.18 -1.49
N GLY A 175 -19.58 71.08 -1.95
CA GLY A 175 -18.29 70.54 -1.49
C GLY A 175 -18.36 69.58 -0.29
N GLN A 176 -19.54 69.05 0.03
CA GLN A 176 -19.72 67.98 1.00
C GLN A 176 -19.33 66.62 0.39
N GLN A 177 -18.69 65.75 1.17
CA GLN A 177 -18.35 64.39 0.76
C GLN A 177 -19.57 63.46 0.75
N TYR A 178 -19.63 62.57 -0.24
CA TYR A 178 -20.61 61.49 -0.35
C TYR A 178 -19.90 60.14 -0.46
N ASP A 179 -20.46 59.14 0.22
CA ASP A 179 -20.10 57.74 0.03
C ASP A 179 -20.71 57.26 -1.29
N THR A 180 -19.93 56.49 -2.06
CA THR A 180 -20.32 55.96 -3.38
C THR A 180 -19.75 54.55 -3.49
N SER A 181 -20.55 53.60 -3.96
CA SER A 181 -20.13 52.20 -4.10
C SER A 181 -19.41 52.00 -5.42
N ILE A 182 -18.17 51.51 -5.37
CA ILE A 182 -17.36 51.22 -6.56
C ILE A 182 -17.64 49.79 -7.04
N TYR A 183 -18.09 49.61 -8.28
CA TYR A 183 -18.38 48.27 -8.83
C TYR A 183 -17.33 47.79 -9.83
N SER A 184 -16.78 48.68 -10.66
CA SER A 184 -15.70 48.34 -11.60
C SER A 184 -14.72 49.52 -11.80
N ILE A 185 -13.49 49.20 -12.20
CA ILE A 185 -12.36 50.11 -12.35
C ILE A 185 -11.61 49.71 -13.63
N PHE A 186 -11.27 50.67 -14.49
CA PHE A 186 -10.46 50.44 -15.70
C PHE A 186 -9.62 51.65 -16.07
N SER A 187 -8.58 51.47 -16.89
CA SER A 187 -7.77 52.56 -17.44
C SER A 187 -7.89 52.66 -18.96
N ASP A 188 -7.95 53.88 -19.50
CA ASP A 188 -7.93 54.11 -20.96
C ASP A 188 -6.51 54.26 -21.55
N TYR A 189 -6.44 54.44 -22.87
CA TYR A 189 -5.21 54.66 -23.64
C TYR A 189 -4.41 55.93 -23.31
N LYS A 190 -4.93 56.81 -22.43
CA LYS A 190 -4.23 58.00 -21.88
C LYS A 190 -3.82 57.81 -20.42
N ASP A 191 -4.09 56.64 -19.86
CA ASP A 191 -3.91 56.31 -18.44
C ASP A 191 -4.89 57.06 -17.52
N THR A 192 -6.02 57.53 -18.06
CA THR A 192 -7.14 58.02 -17.25
C THR A 192 -7.70 56.83 -16.49
N LEU A 193 -7.75 56.90 -15.16
CA LEU A 193 -8.38 55.89 -14.33
C LEU A 193 -9.88 56.20 -14.21
N TRP A 194 -10.69 55.34 -14.82
CA TRP A 194 -12.15 55.39 -14.87
C TRP A 194 -12.74 54.45 -13.83
N VAL A 195 -13.82 54.89 -13.18
CA VAL A 195 -14.43 54.18 -12.05
C VAL A 195 -15.95 54.20 -12.18
N ALA A 196 -16.54 53.01 -12.25
CA ALA A 196 -17.97 52.76 -12.35
C ALA A 196 -18.61 52.68 -10.96
N THR A 197 -19.65 53.48 -10.72
CA THR A 197 -20.29 53.61 -9.41
C THR A 197 -21.82 53.64 -9.48
N ASP A 198 -22.46 53.65 -8.31
CA ASP A 198 -23.89 53.89 -8.11
C ASP A 198 -24.41 55.23 -8.66
N TYR A 199 -23.52 56.21 -8.89
CA TYR A 199 -23.84 57.51 -9.50
C TYR A 199 -23.51 57.60 -11.00
N GLY A 200 -22.98 56.53 -11.62
CA GLY A 200 -22.61 56.49 -13.03
C GLY A 200 -21.10 56.33 -13.23
N LEU A 201 -20.57 56.95 -14.28
CA LEU A 201 -19.15 56.86 -14.62
C LEU A 201 -18.37 58.06 -14.06
N THR A 202 -17.23 57.81 -13.43
CA THR A 202 -16.38 58.83 -12.81
C THR A 202 -14.91 58.65 -13.23
N THR A 203 -14.08 59.67 -12.98
CA THR A 203 -12.62 59.61 -13.19
C THR A 203 -11.85 60.02 -11.93
N VAL A 204 -10.69 59.42 -11.69
CA VAL A 204 -9.88 59.67 -10.49
C VAL A 204 -8.97 60.88 -10.69
N ASN A 205 -9.14 61.90 -9.86
CA ASN A 205 -8.36 63.13 -9.90
C ASN A 205 -7.24 63.12 -8.85
N MET A 206 -6.01 62.87 -9.29
CA MET A 206 -4.82 62.72 -8.44
C MET A 206 -4.43 64.01 -7.70
N ASP A 207 -4.67 65.18 -8.28
CA ASP A 207 -4.28 66.48 -7.67
C ASP A 207 -5.27 66.92 -6.59
N THR A 208 -6.54 66.52 -6.67
CA THR A 208 -7.60 66.95 -5.75
C THR A 208 -8.08 65.87 -4.77
N GLN A 209 -7.69 64.60 -4.99
CA GLN A 209 -8.17 63.42 -4.26
C GLN A 209 -9.69 63.21 -4.38
N ARG A 210 -10.24 63.44 -5.58
CA ARG A 210 -11.68 63.35 -5.89
C ARG A 210 -11.99 62.32 -6.96
N LEU A 211 -13.25 61.87 -6.95
CA LEU A 211 -13.93 61.28 -8.09
C LEU A 211 -14.70 62.39 -8.81
N ASP A 212 -14.34 62.68 -10.06
CA ASP A 212 -15.03 63.67 -10.90
C ASP A 212 -16.05 62.94 -11.81
N ILE A 213 -17.34 63.29 -11.70
CA ILE A 213 -18.44 62.65 -12.44
C ILE A 213 -18.36 63.00 -13.93
N VAL A 214 -18.49 61.99 -14.78
CA VAL A 214 -18.50 62.13 -16.24
C VAL A 214 -19.93 61.99 -16.77
N THR A 215 -20.39 62.99 -17.51
CA THR A 215 -21.71 63.00 -18.14
C THR A 215 -21.59 62.79 -19.65
N SER A 216 -22.11 61.66 -20.13
CA SER A 216 -22.26 61.32 -21.55
C SER A 216 -23.73 61.41 -21.98
N LEU A 217 -23.96 61.54 -23.29
CA LEU A 217 -25.28 61.67 -23.91
C LEU A 217 -25.45 60.66 -25.04
N ASP A 218 -26.59 59.98 -25.06
CA ASP A 218 -27.05 59.16 -26.17
C ASP A 218 -27.43 60.05 -27.37
N PRO A 219 -26.77 59.92 -28.54
CA PRO A 219 -27.05 60.77 -29.70
C PRO A 219 -28.46 60.62 -30.28
N ASP A 220 -29.07 59.44 -30.18
CA ASP A 220 -30.37 59.11 -30.76
C ASP A 220 -31.54 59.35 -29.78
N THR A 221 -31.36 59.02 -28.50
CA THR A 221 -32.40 59.19 -27.47
C THR A 221 -32.28 60.46 -26.63
N ASN A 222 -31.17 61.21 -26.72
CA ASN A 222 -30.87 62.42 -25.94
C ASN A 222 -30.91 62.20 -24.40
N LYS A 223 -30.79 60.96 -23.94
CA LYS A 223 -30.69 60.64 -22.51
C LYS A 223 -29.26 60.83 -22.03
N ILE A 224 -29.11 61.37 -20.83
CA ILE A 224 -27.86 61.35 -20.08
C ILE A 224 -27.67 59.92 -19.54
N MET A 225 -26.44 59.43 -19.47
CA MET A 225 -26.12 58.21 -18.71
C MET A 225 -26.37 58.47 -17.21
N THR A 226 -27.44 57.89 -16.65
CA THR A 226 -27.87 58.16 -15.26
C THR A 226 -28.33 56.90 -14.53
N GLY A 227 -27.42 56.24 -13.83
CA GLY A 227 -27.72 55.06 -13.02
C GLY A 227 -26.45 54.32 -12.63
N SER A 228 -26.60 53.28 -11.79
CA SER A 228 -25.49 52.43 -11.37
C SER A 228 -24.90 51.68 -12.57
N ILE A 229 -23.58 51.79 -12.73
CA ILE A 229 -22.80 50.95 -13.64
C ILE A 229 -22.19 49.85 -12.79
N ASN A 230 -22.56 48.61 -13.06
CA ASN A 230 -22.16 47.45 -12.27
C ASN A 230 -20.88 46.82 -12.84
N ALA A 231 -20.73 46.81 -14.16
CA ALA A 231 -19.58 46.21 -14.83
C ALA A 231 -19.11 46.99 -16.06
N VAL A 232 -17.86 46.74 -16.44
CA VAL A 232 -17.19 47.37 -17.57
C VAL A 232 -16.30 46.33 -18.24
N GLU A 233 -16.35 46.22 -19.56
CA GLU A 233 -15.43 45.43 -20.37
C GLU A 233 -14.81 46.29 -21.49
N VAL A 234 -13.49 46.29 -21.61
CA VAL A 234 -12.75 47.17 -22.52
C VAL A 234 -12.28 46.39 -23.74
N ILE A 235 -12.90 46.63 -24.90
CA ILE A 235 -12.54 45.97 -26.16
C ILE A 235 -11.44 46.76 -26.89
N SER A 236 -11.52 48.09 -26.90
CA SER A 236 -10.51 48.95 -27.51
C SER A 236 -10.52 50.37 -26.95
N ASP A 237 -9.52 51.19 -27.32
CA ASP A 237 -9.46 52.63 -27.01
C ASP A 237 -10.74 53.43 -27.39
N GLU A 238 -11.58 52.90 -28.29
CA GLU A 238 -12.79 53.52 -28.85
C GLU A 238 -14.08 52.76 -28.52
N GLN A 239 -13.98 51.60 -27.83
CA GLN A 239 -15.14 50.76 -27.53
C GLN A 239 -15.01 50.12 -26.15
N VAL A 240 -15.88 50.55 -25.24
CA VAL A 240 -15.98 50.07 -23.85
C VAL A 240 -17.44 49.73 -23.58
N TRP A 241 -17.73 48.49 -23.24
CA TRP A 241 -19.08 48.04 -22.92
C TRP A 241 -19.35 48.19 -21.42
N LEU A 242 -20.52 48.72 -21.08
CA LEU A 242 -20.93 49.07 -19.72
C LEU A 242 -22.21 48.30 -19.38
N GLY A 243 -22.14 47.48 -18.33
CA GLY A 243 -23.27 46.73 -17.77
C GLY A 243 -23.93 47.53 -16.66
N THR A 244 -25.22 47.79 -16.77
CA THR A 244 -25.92 48.74 -15.87
C THR A 244 -27.04 48.12 -15.04
N TYR A 245 -27.42 48.82 -13.98
CA TYR A 245 -28.67 48.60 -13.28
C TYR A 245 -29.81 49.35 -14.00
N GLN A 246 -30.78 48.61 -14.53
CA GLN A 246 -32.01 49.09 -15.20
C GLN A 246 -31.85 49.81 -16.56
N GLN A 247 -30.63 50.09 -17.05
CA GLN A 247 -30.41 50.71 -18.38
C GLN A 247 -29.85 49.75 -19.43
N GLY A 248 -29.75 48.45 -19.13
CA GLY A 248 -29.28 47.43 -20.07
C GLY A 248 -27.77 47.48 -20.34
N LEU A 249 -27.41 47.20 -21.58
CA LEU A 249 -26.04 47.16 -22.08
C LEU A 249 -25.76 48.45 -22.84
N ILE A 250 -24.64 49.12 -22.57
CA ILE A 250 -24.27 50.37 -23.24
C ILE A 250 -22.89 50.20 -23.91
N ASP A 251 -22.79 50.55 -25.18
CA ASP A 251 -21.49 50.81 -25.84
C ASP A 251 -21.10 52.27 -25.56
N PHE A 252 -19.86 52.51 -25.12
CA PHE A 252 -19.32 53.82 -24.77
C PHE A 252 -17.97 54.05 -25.44
N ASN A 253 -17.80 55.24 -26.05
CA ASN A 253 -16.55 55.64 -26.68
C ASN A 253 -15.80 56.69 -25.82
N PRO A 254 -14.67 56.34 -25.18
CA PRO A 254 -13.90 57.26 -24.34
C PRO A 254 -13.19 58.41 -25.09
N LYS A 255 -13.24 58.43 -26.44
CA LYS A 255 -12.66 59.50 -27.26
C LYS A 255 -13.69 60.55 -27.66
N THR A 256 -14.92 60.15 -27.95
CA THR A 256 -16.00 61.04 -28.42
C THR A 256 -17.02 61.39 -27.33
N MET A 257 -17.08 60.63 -26.24
CA MET A 257 -18.09 60.71 -25.17
C MET A 257 -19.52 60.32 -25.61
N GLU A 258 -19.65 59.66 -26.76
CA GLU A 258 -20.91 59.11 -27.27
C GLU A 258 -21.23 57.77 -26.58
N VAL A 259 -22.52 57.49 -26.41
CA VAL A 259 -23.03 56.20 -25.89
C VAL A 259 -24.17 55.66 -26.75
N VAL A 260 -24.26 54.33 -26.89
CA VAL A 260 -25.37 53.63 -27.56
C VAL A 260 -25.97 52.62 -26.59
N ALA A 261 -27.25 52.79 -26.23
CA ALA A 261 -27.92 51.97 -25.23
C ALA A 261 -28.80 50.87 -25.86
N TYR A 262 -28.51 49.62 -25.51
CA TYR A 262 -29.26 48.42 -25.87
C TYR A 262 -30.13 48.02 -24.67
N VAL A 263 -31.44 48.12 -24.85
CA VAL A 263 -32.47 48.01 -23.79
C VAL A 263 -33.59 47.10 -24.29
N ILE A 264 -34.14 46.25 -23.43
CA ILE A 264 -35.30 45.41 -23.80
C ILE A 264 -36.54 46.27 -24.10
N ASP A 265 -37.23 46.00 -25.22
CA ASP A 265 -38.62 46.45 -25.38
C ASP A 265 -39.56 45.44 -24.70
N GLU A 266 -40.00 45.76 -23.49
CA GLU A 266 -40.99 44.96 -22.74
C GLU A 266 -42.35 44.85 -23.46
N ASN A 267 -42.65 45.74 -24.40
CA ASN A 267 -43.91 45.73 -25.17
C ASN A 267 -43.83 44.80 -26.39
N ASN A 268 -42.62 44.46 -26.84
CA ASN A 268 -42.37 43.66 -28.04
C ASN A 268 -41.18 42.69 -27.83
N PRO A 269 -41.30 41.72 -26.89
CA PRO A 269 -40.23 40.75 -26.63
C PRO A 269 -39.88 39.94 -27.89
N SER A 270 -38.63 40.05 -28.33
CA SER A 270 -38.03 39.24 -29.41
C SER A 270 -36.83 38.43 -28.90
N ILE A 271 -36.30 37.53 -29.75
CA ILE A 271 -35.04 36.79 -29.51
C ILE A 271 -33.80 37.58 -29.96
N ASP A 272 -34.00 38.70 -30.66
CA ASP A 272 -32.96 39.53 -31.26
C ASP A 272 -32.67 40.77 -30.37
N GLN A 273 -32.75 40.60 -29.03
CA GLN A 273 -32.45 41.63 -28.03
C GLN A 273 -32.02 41.00 -26.69
N ILE A 274 -31.46 41.80 -25.76
CA ILE A 274 -31.21 41.35 -24.39
C ILE A 274 -32.52 41.06 -23.63
N ILE A 275 -32.51 40.05 -22.74
CA ILE A 275 -33.70 39.66 -21.96
C ILE A 275 -33.83 40.38 -20.60
N SER A 276 -32.80 41.12 -20.17
CA SER A 276 -32.88 41.95 -18.97
C SER A 276 -32.11 43.27 -19.12
N ASN A 277 -32.57 44.29 -18.40
CA ASN A 277 -31.90 45.57 -18.27
C ASN A 277 -30.97 45.66 -17.03
N THR A 278 -30.89 44.59 -16.23
CA THR A 278 -30.05 44.50 -15.02
C THR A 278 -28.87 43.59 -15.32
N ILE A 279 -27.76 44.16 -15.77
CA ILE A 279 -26.53 43.43 -16.06
C ILE A 279 -25.59 43.58 -14.87
N TYR A 280 -25.11 42.46 -14.32
CA TYR A 280 -24.20 42.45 -13.18
C TYR A 280 -22.74 42.39 -13.63
N ASP A 281 -22.43 41.64 -14.69
CA ASP A 281 -21.07 41.43 -15.18
C ASP A 281 -20.98 41.23 -16.71
N LEU A 282 -19.79 41.47 -17.26
CA LEU A 282 -19.44 41.42 -18.68
C LEU A 282 -18.12 40.67 -18.89
N THR A 283 -18.00 39.82 -19.93
CA THR A 283 -16.70 39.22 -20.29
C THR A 283 -16.56 38.94 -21.78
N LEU A 284 -15.41 39.28 -22.36
CA LEU A 284 -15.06 39.08 -23.75
C LEU A 284 -14.48 37.66 -24.00
N GLU A 285 -15.17 36.83 -24.79
CA GLU A 285 -14.67 35.52 -25.24
C GLU A 285 -13.67 35.67 -26.40
N ASN A 286 -13.83 36.72 -27.20
CA ASN A 286 -12.96 37.16 -28.30
C ASN A 286 -13.48 38.50 -28.83
N ASP A 287 -12.71 39.15 -29.71
CA ASP A 287 -12.95 40.46 -30.34
C ASP A 287 -14.37 40.70 -30.90
N ASN A 288 -15.18 39.65 -31.10
CA ASN A 288 -16.54 39.70 -31.66
C ASN A 288 -17.61 39.03 -30.75
N THR A 289 -17.23 38.58 -29.54
CA THR A 289 -18.11 37.77 -28.68
C THR A 289 -18.07 38.23 -27.24
N LEU A 290 -19.16 38.83 -26.78
CA LEU A 290 -19.34 39.34 -25.43
C LEU A 290 -20.36 38.46 -24.68
N TRP A 291 -20.10 38.16 -23.41
CA TRP A 291 -21.06 37.54 -22.51
C TRP A 291 -21.57 38.53 -21.47
N LEU A 292 -22.86 38.40 -21.12
CA LEU A 292 -23.57 39.21 -20.13
C LEU A 292 -24.08 38.29 -19.01
N ALA A 293 -23.81 38.64 -17.76
CA ALA A 293 -24.48 38.07 -16.58
C ALA A 293 -25.60 39.00 -16.11
N HIS A 294 -26.77 38.45 -15.78
CA HIS A 294 -27.95 39.23 -15.41
C HIS A 294 -28.93 38.44 -14.54
N ASP A 295 -29.93 39.12 -13.97
CA ASP A 295 -30.98 38.56 -13.10
C ASP A 295 -31.93 37.52 -13.73
N LYS A 296 -31.79 37.25 -15.04
CA LYS A 296 -32.58 36.26 -15.80
C LYS A 296 -31.72 35.19 -16.49
N GLY A 297 -30.49 34.96 -16.03
CA GLY A 297 -29.55 33.95 -16.52
C GLY A 297 -28.27 34.57 -17.07
N ALA A 298 -27.79 34.07 -18.21
CA ALA A 298 -26.70 34.70 -18.96
C ALA A 298 -27.07 34.86 -20.44
N THR A 299 -26.42 35.78 -21.16
CA THR A 299 -26.61 35.99 -22.60
C THR A 299 -25.27 36.07 -23.32
N LYS A 300 -25.08 35.26 -24.36
CA LYS A 300 -23.99 35.43 -25.33
C LYS A 300 -24.44 36.41 -26.42
N VAL A 301 -23.57 37.34 -26.80
CA VAL A 301 -23.78 38.35 -27.86
C VAL A 301 -22.67 38.22 -28.89
N THR A 302 -23.03 38.17 -30.17
CA THR A 302 -22.07 38.38 -31.27
C THR A 302 -22.15 39.84 -31.71
N LEU A 303 -21.04 40.57 -31.68
CA LEU A 303 -21.02 42.04 -31.75
C LEU A 303 -21.25 42.56 -33.18
N ASP A 304 -20.62 41.96 -34.19
CA ASP A 304 -20.80 42.32 -35.62
C ASP A 304 -22.26 42.25 -36.09
N THR A 305 -23.04 41.33 -35.52
CA THR A 305 -24.41 41.01 -35.94
C THR A 305 -25.47 41.43 -34.93
N MET A 306 -25.08 41.82 -33.72
CA MET A 306 -25.95 41.92 -32.54
C MET A 306 -26.92 40.74 -32.41
N SER A 307 -26.43 39.51 -32.61
CA SER A 307 -27.22 38.29 -32.44
C SER A 307 -26.99 37.67 -31.06
N TYR A 308 -28.09 37.36 -30.37
CA TYR A 308 -28.10 36.95 -28.97
C TYR A 308 -28.34 35.44 -28.81
N THR A 309 -27.90 34.87 -27.69
CA THR A 309 -28.31 33.52 -27.27
C THR A 309 -28.38 33.46 -25.75
N HIS A 310 -29.57 33.16 -25.22
CA HIS A 310 -29.87 33.24 -23.80
C HIS A 310 -29.80 31.87 -23.12
N LEU A 311 -29.17 31.83 -21.95
CA LEU A 311 -29.06 30.68 -21.07
C LEU A 311 -29.89 30.99 -19.82
N GLN A 312 -30.92 30.18 -19.55
CA GLN A 312 -31.81 30.34 -18.38
C GLN A 312 -31.97 29.03 -17.61
N HIS A 313 -32.25 29.13 -16.32
CA HIS A 313 -32.41 27.97 -15.46
C HIS A 313 -33.67 27.17 -15.81
N GLN A 314 -33.53 25.84 -15.89
CA GLN A 314 -34.61 24.90 -16.18
C GLN A 314 -34.64 23.80 -15.11
N ALA A 315 -35.61 23.87 -14.20
CA ALA A 315 -35.67 23.07 -12.96
C ALA A 315 -35.66 21.53 -13.10
N TYR A 316 -35.78 20.99 -14.33
CA TYR A 316 -35.71 19.55 -14.62
C TYR A 316 -34.70 19.21 -15.72
N ASN A 317 -33.89 20.17 -16.19
CA ASN A 317 -32.74 19.94 -17.07
C ASN A 317 -31.44 20.23 -16.28
N PRO A 318 -30.75 19.18 -15.77
CA PRO A 318 -29.54 19.34 -14.97
C PRO A 318 -28.32 19.84 -15.77
N SER A 319 -28.45 20.01 -17.08
CA SER A 319 -27.44 20.62 -17.95
C SER A 319 -27.79 22.07 -18.35
N SER A 320 -28.82 22.67 -17.75
CA SER A 320 -29.05 24.12 -17.77
C SER A 320 -28.20 24.84 -16.71
N ILE A 321 -28.23 26.17 -16.69
CA ILE A 321 -27.56 26.98 -15.66
C ILE A 321 -28.24 26.80 -14.29
N ALA A 322 -27.45 26.81 -13.20
CA ALA A 322 -27.91 26.38 -11.87
C ALA A 322 -29.00 27.27 -11.26
N ASP A 323 -28.98 28.57 -11.55
CA ASP A 323 -30.01 29.54 -11.22
C ASP A 323 -30.04 30.67 -12.26
N ASN A 324 -31.11 31.48 -12.26
CA ASN A 324 -31.25 32.65 -13.10
C ASN A 324 -30.50 33.89 -12.57
N ILE A 325 -30.10 33.95 -11.30
CA ILE A 325 -29.28 35.07 -10.82
C ILE A 325 -27.81 34.68 -11.06
N VAL A 326 -27.23 35.26 -12.11
CA VAL A 326 -25.79 35.13 -12.43
C VAL A 326 -25.09 36.43 -12.04
N GLY A 327 -24.13 36.36 -11.13
CA GLY A 327 -23.44 37.55 -10.58
C GLY A 327 -22.19 37.96 -11.36
N GLU A 328 -21.33 37.00 -11.69
CA GLU A 328 -20.03 37.20 -12.34
C GLU A 328 -19.72 36.03 -13.30
N LEU A 329 -18.89 36.28 -14.31
CA LEU A 329 -18.40 35.32 -15.29
C LEU A 329 -16.86 35.22 -15.22
N GLN A 330 -16.32 34.04 -15.51
CA GLN A 330 -14.87 33.87 -15.71
C GLN A 330 -14.62 32.90 -16.85
N ILE A 331 -13.92 33.35 -17.88
CA ILE A 331 -13.41 32.49 -18.95
C ILE A 331 -12.03 31.95 -18.53
N ASP A 332 -11.85 30.64 -18.57
CA ASP A 332 -10.59 29.99 -18.17
C ASP A 332 -9.61 29.77 -19.33
N GLN A 333 -8.36 29.44 -18.99
CA GLN A 333 -7.26 29.20 -19.92
C GLN A 333 -7.52 28.11 -20.99
N SER A 334 -8.55 27.27 -20.84
CA SER A 334 -8.97 26.28 -21.86
C SER A 334 -10.07 26.79 -22.80
N GLY A 335 -10.63 27.99 -22.53
CA GLY A 335 -11.82 28.54 -23.17
C GLY A 335 -13.14 28.08 -22.52
N GLY A 336 -13.07 27.45 -21.34
CA GLY A 336 -14.24 27.11 -20.53
C GLY A 336 -14.83 28.34 -19.85
N ILE A 337 -16.16 28.40 -19.71
CA ILE A 337 -16.87 29.56 -19.16
C ILE A 337 -17.53 29.17 -17.85
N TRP A 338 -17.17 29.88 -16.79
CA TRP A 338 -17.73 29.75 -15.45
C TRP A 338 -18.77 30.84 -15.20
N PHE A 339 -19.85 30.48 -14.51
CA PHE A 339 -20.96 31.36 -14.16
C PHE A 339 -21.18 31.30 -12.64
N ALA A 340 -20.99 32.42 -11.94
CA ALA A 340 -21.28 32.54 -10.52
C ALA A 340 -22.80 32.65 -10.32
N THR A 341 -23.43 31.71 -9.62
CA THR A 341 -24.87 31.75 -9.33
C THR A 341 -25.18 31.57 -7.85
N THR A 342 -26.42 31.81 -7.44
CA THR A 342 -26.87 31.59 -6.05
C THR A 342 -26.95 30.11 -5.64
N MET A 343 -26.94 29.20 -6.64
CA MET A 343 -27.13 27.74 -6.49
C MET A 343 -25.91 26.90 -6.90
N GLY A 344 -24.75 27.53 -7.05
CA GLY A 344 -23.46 26.91 -7.37
C GLY A 344 -22.71 27.64 -8.48
N ALA A 345 -21.52 27.15 -8.82
CA ALA A 345 -20.78 27.59 -9.99
C ALA A 345 -21.17 26.71 -11.18
N SER A 346 -21.87 27.26 -12.16
CA SER A 346 -22.11 26.55 -13.42
C SER A 346 -20.91 26.66 -14.35
N TYR A 347 -20.70 25.66 -15.20
CA TYR A 347 -19.55 25.59 -16.11
C TYR A 347 -19.96 25.08 -17.49
N TYR A 348 -19.52 25.79 -18.54
CA TYR A 348 -19.66 25.37 -19.94
C TYR A 348 -18.29 25.11 -20.57
N SER A 349 -18.09 23.88 -21.05
CA SER A 349 -16.90 23.48 -21.82
C SER A 349 -17.15 23.68 -23.33
N PRO A 350 -16.31 24.44 -24.05
CA PRO A 350 -16.47 24.67 -25.50
C PRO A 350 -16.29 23.38 -26.32
N PHE A 351 -15.72 22.34 -25.73
CA PHE A 351 -15.56 21.03 -26.38
C PHE A 351 -16.85 20.18 -26.37
N LYS A 352 -17.89 20.61 -25.63
CA LYS A 352 -19.25 20.07 -25.75
C LYS A 352 -20.05 20.68 -26.92
N HIS A 353 -19.55 21.70 -27.60
CA HIS A 353 -20.17 22.25 -28.82
C HIS A 353 -20.49 21.14 -29.83
N GLY A 354 -21.76 21.09 -30.29
CA GLY A 354 -22.26 20.00 -31.15
C GLY A 354 -22.68 18.71 -30.42
N THR A 355 -22.65 18.66 -29.09
CA THR A 355 -23.19 17.57 -28.27
C THR A 355 -24.51 17.98 -27.62
N ARG A 356 -25.53 17.13 -27.73
CA ARG A 356 -26.84 17.27 -27.05
C ARG A 356 -27.18 15.98 -26.32
N ILE A 357 -27.70 16.06 -25.10
CA ILE A 357 -28.15 14.90 -24.33
C ILE A 357 -29.66 15.00 -24.13
N PHE A 358 -30.40 14.00 -24.60
CA PHE A 358 -31.84 13.86 -24.36
C PHE A 358 -32.06 13.02 -23.10
N ARG A 359 -32.89 13.51 -22.18
CA ARG A 359 -33.22 12.83 -20.91
C ARG A 359 -34.73 12.84 -20.63
N PRO A 360 -35.25 11.99 -19.73
CA PRO A 360 -36.64 12.11 -19.30
C PRO A 360 -36.89 13.43 -18.57
N HIS A 361 -37.88 14.19 -19.05
CA HIS A 361 -38.23 15.51 -18.53
C HIS A 361 -39.75 15.58 -18.28
N PRO A 362 -40.25 15.92 -17.08
CA PRO A 362 -41.67 15.76 -16.74
C PRO A 362 -42.64 16.62 -17.58
N PHE A 363 -42.13 17.67 -18.23
CA PHE A 363 -42.91 18.66 -18.99
C PHE A 363 -42.45 18.82 -20.46
N SER A 364 -41.53 17.98 -20.94
CA SER A 364 -40.98 18.09 -22.31
C SER A 364 -40.78 16.70 -22.90
N PRO A 365 -41.24 16.43 -24.14
CA PRO A 365 -41.07 15.14 -24.77
C PRO A 365 -39.62 14.97 -25.29
N GLU A 366 -38.71 14.56 -24.42
CA GLU A 366 -37.30 14.28 -24.75
C GLU A 366 -36.96 12.79 -24.77
N LEU A 367 -37.12 12.06 -23.66
CA LEU A 367 -36.91 10.60 -23.64
C LEU A 367 -37.83 9.90 -22.63
N SER A 368 -38.27 8.67 -22.92
CA SER A 368 -39.23 7.96 -22.07
C SER A 368 -38.63 7.36 -20.78
N SER A 369 -37.37 6.92 -20.81
CA SER A 369 -36.62 6.43 -19.65
C SER A 369 -35.13 6.78 -19.83
N PRO A 370 -34.32 6.89 -18.76
CA PRO A 370 -32.91 7.25 -18.89
C PRO A 370 -32.07 6.10 -19.46
N PHE A 371 -32.52 4.85 -19.38
CA PHE A 371 -31.76 3.72 -19.90
C PHE A 371 -32.14 3.44 -21.35
N THR A 372 -31.24 3.77 -22.28
CA THR A 372 -31.39 3.45 -23.72
C THR A 372 -30.91 2.04 -24.00
N TYR A 373 -31.76 1.17 -24.56
CA TYR A 373 -31.39 -0.19 -24.97
C TYR A 373 -30.86 -0.26 -26.40
N TRP A 374 -31.58 0.32 -27.36
CA TRP A 374 -31.26 0.19 -28.78
C TRP A 374 -31.51 1.48 -29.57
N ILE A 375 -30.77 1.65 -30.66
CA ILE A 375 -30.91 2.75 -31.61
C ILE A 375 -30.88 2.17 -33.03
N ASN A 376 -31.90 2.47 -33.83
CA ASN A 376 -31.97 2.11 -35.25
C ASN A 376 -32.28 3.34 -36.10
N THR A 377 -31.54 3.52 -37.19
CA THR A 377 -31.71 4.63 -38.12
C THR A 377 -32.49 4.16 -39.34
N ASP A 378 -33.62 4.81 -39.60
CA ASP A 378 -34.56 4.39 -40.64
C ASP A 378 -34.05 4.73 -42.05
N LYS A 379 -34.48 3.97 -43.07
CA LYS A 379 -34.44 4.44 -44.47
C LYS A 379 -35.36 5.67 -44.61
N SER A 380 -36.54 5.67 -43.99
CA SER A 380 -37.52 6.77 -44.01
C SER A 380 -37.16 7.92 -43.05
N LYS A 381 -35.91 8.40 -43.14
CA LYS A 381 -35.31 9.55 -42.45
C LYS A 381 -35.13 9.44 -40.93
N ASP A 382 -36.17 9.17 -40.18
CA ASP A 382 -36.16 9.34 -38.72
C ASP A 382 -35.32 8.30 -37.94
N VAL A 383 -35.19 8.48 -36.62
CA VAL A 383 -34.39 7.60 -35.73
C VAL A 383 -35.28 7.00 -34.64
N TRP A 384 -35.28 5.67 -34.55
CA TRP A 384 -36.03 4.89 -33.57
C TRP A 384 -35.12 4.51 -32.39
N VAL A 385 -35.61 4.75 -31.17
CA VAL A 385 -34.84 4.55 -29.92
C VAL A 385 -35.69 3.78 -28.90
N THR A 386 -35.20 2.63 -28.44
CA THR A 386 -35.85 1.89 -27.34
C THR A 386 -35.20 2.24 -26.01
N THR A 387 -36.02 2.32 -24.96
CA THR A 387 -35.57 2.46 -23.57
C THR A 387 -36.03 1.27 -22.75
N SER A 388 -35.68 1.24 -21.45
CA SER A 388 -36.16 0.21 -20.52
C SER A 388 -37.69 0.11 -20.40
N GLU A 389 -38.45 1.08 -20.90
CA GLU A 389 -39.91 1.14 -20.76
C GLU A 389 -40.66 1.22 -22.10
N LYS A 390 -40.20 2.06 -23.04
CA LYS A 390 -40.98 2.48 -24.22
C LYS A 390 -40.10 2.76 -25.43
N ILE A 391 -40.74 2.85 -26.60
CA ILE A 391 -40.10 3.27 -27.86
C ILE A 391 -40.21 4.80 -27.98
N ASN A 392 -39.27 5.44 -28.66
CA ASN A 392 -39.29 6.87 -28.99
C ASN A 392 -38.91 7.03 -30.47
N LEU A 393 -39.47 8.07 -31.11
CA LEU A 393 -39.18 8.44 -32.49
C LEU A 393 -38.63 9.86 -32.54
N ILE A 394 -37.40 10.04 -33.02
CA ILE A 394 -36.74 11.34 -33.20
C ILE A 394 -36.80 11.69 -34.68
N SER A 395 -37.45 12.81 -35.04
CA SER A 395 -37.53 13.18 -36.45
C SER A 395 -36.26 13.88 -36.96
N ASP A 396 -35.74 13.40 -38.08
CA ASP A 396 -34.55 13.93 -38.78
C ASP A 396 -34.80 15.32 -39.39
N LYS A 397 -36.06 15.74 -39.53
CA LYS A 397 -36.44 17.07 -40.06
C LYS A 397 -36.61 18.16 -39.01
N THR A 398 -37.17 17.82 -37.85
CA THR A 398 -37.64 18.81 -36.85
C THR A 398 -36.92 18.68 -35.51
N GLU A 399 -36.11 17.64 -35.32
CA GLU A 399 -35.49 17.19 -34.07
C GLU A 399 -36.45 16.97 -32.88
N ALA A 400 -37.75 17.07 -33.11
CA ALA A 400 -38.77 16.77 -32.12
C ALA A 400 -38.85 15.26 -31.87
N ILE A 401 -39.07 14.89 -30.61
CA ILE A 401 -39.18 13.49 -30.20
C ILE A 401 -40.64 13.17 -29.88
N LYS A 402 -41.22 12.19 -30.58
CA LYS A 402 -42.51 11.60 -30.22
C LYS A 402 -42.22 10.49 -29.20
N LEU A 403 -42.43 10.80 -27.91
CA LEU A 403 -42.43 9.80 -26.85
C LEU A 403 -43.52 8.76 -27.11
N ASN A 404 -43.21 7.50 -26.83
CA ASN A 404 -44.09 6.34 -26.99
C ASN A 404 -45.12 6.43 -28.13
N PRO A 405 -44.68 6.40 -29.40
CA PRO A 405 -45.56 6.59 -30.55
C PRO A 405 -46.60 5.47 -30.75
N ILE A 406 -46.56 4.41 -29.93
CA ILE A 406 -47.43 3.23 -29.95
C ILE A 406 -47.91 2.99 -28.51
N GLU A 407 -49.12 3.44 -28.18
CA GLU A 407 -49.71 3.29 -26.82
C GLU A 407 -50.44 1.95 -26.65
N ASP A 408 -49.67 0.86 -26.47
CA ASP A 408 -50.22 -0.45 -26.15
C ASP A 408 -49.51 -1.11 -24.94
N ALA A 409 -50.26 -1.89 -24.16
CA ALA A 409 -49.77 -2.61 -22.99
C ALA A 409 -49.06 -3.93 -23.33
N SER A 410 -49.28 -4.46 -24.54
CA SER A 410 -48.59 -5.63 -25.11
C SER A 410 -47.15 -5.34 -25.56
N ILE A 411 -46.67 -4.10 -25.45
CA ILE A 411 -45.25 -3.76 -25.64
C ILE A 411 -44.66 -3.45 -24.27
N SER A 412 -44.10 -4.49 -23.63
CA SER A 412 -43.43 -4.41 -22.33
C SER A 412 -41.92 -4.61 -22.47
N SER A 413 -41.13 -3.62 -22.04
CA SER A 413 -39.66 -3.61 -22.15
C SER A 413 -39.18 -3.92 -23.58
N PRO A 414 -39.39 -3.01 -24.55
CA PRO A 414 -38.94 -3.21 -25.93
C PRO A 414 -37.41 -3.18 -25.98
N TYR A 415 -36.78 -4.25 -26.49
CA TYR A 415 -35.34 -4.31 -26.66
C TYR A 415 -34.91 -3.63 -27.95
N SER A 416 -35.55 -3.93 -29.08
CA SER A 416 -35.23 -3.34 -30.38
C SER A 416 -36.46 -3.04 -31.22
N ALA A 417 -36.28 -2.19 -32.25
CA ALA A 417 -37.31 -1.81 -33.21
C ALA A 417 -36.69 -1.65 -34.61
N ILE A 418 -37.15 -2.44 -35.58
CA ILE A 418 -36.69 -2.43 -36.98
C ILE A 418 -37.87 -2.23 -37.93
N LYS A 419 -37.76 -1.24 -38.81
CA LYS A 419 -38.76 -0.98 -39.85
C LYS A 419 -38.38 -1.72 -41.13
N ASP A 420 -39.37 -2.34 -41.78
CA ASP A 420 -39.22 -2.94 -43.11
C ASP A 420 -39.54 -1.94 -44.25
N ASP A 421 -39.49 -2.43 -45.50
CA ASP A 421 -39.82 -1.64 -46.70
C ASP A 421 -41.33 -1.58 -47.00
N GLU A 422 -42.18 -2.25 -46.19
CA GLU A 422 -43.65 -2.16 -46.22
C GLU A 422 -44.21 -1.21 -45.14
N GLU A 423 -43.32 -0.45 -44.47
CA GLU A 423 -43.60 0.51 -43.41
C GLU A 423 -44.09 -0.12 -42.08
N ASN A 424 -43.88 -1.43 -41.87
CA ASN A 424 -44.11 -2.09 -40.58
C ASN A 424 -42.89 -1.96 -39.66
N LEU A 425 -43.13 -1.58 -38.41
CA LEU A 425 -42.13 -1.59 -37.33
C LEU A 425 -42.24 -2.90 -36.54
N TRP A 426 -41.25 -3.76 -36.71
CA TRP A 426 -41.06 -5.02 -35.98
C TRP A 426 -40.32 -4.74 -34.68
N ILE A 427 -40.89 -5.20 -33.57
CA ILE A 427 -40.49 -4.85 -32.20
C ILE A 427 -40.27 -6.14 -31.42
N ALA A 428 -39.05 -6.36 -30.93
CA ALA A 428 -38.73 -7.45 -30.03
C ALA A 428 -38.81 -6.95 -28.57
N SER A 429 -39.55 -7.65 -27.71
CA SER A 429 -39.79 -7.25 -26.32
C SER A 429 -39.64 -8.40 -25.33
N ALA A 430 -39.72 -8.10 -24.03
CA ALA A 430 -39.68 -9.13 -22.99
C ALA A 430 -40.84 -10.13 -23.08
N ASN A 431 -41.97 -9.72 -23.68
CA ASN A 431 -43.20 -10.49 -23.79
C ASN A 431 -43.52 -10.98 -25.22
N GLY A 432 -42.55 -10.99 -26.12
CA GLY A 432 -42.67 -11.59 -27.45
C GLY A 432 -42.33 -10.64 -28.61
N LEU A 433 -43.08 -10.77 -29.70
CA LEU A 433 -42.91 -9.98 -30.93
C LEU A 433 -44.14 -9.09 -31.16
N SER A 434 -43.93 -7.84 -31.53
CA SER A 434 -44.99 -6.93 -31.98
C SER A 434 -44.69 -6.34 -33.35
N VAL A 435 -45.72 -6.13 -34.16
CA VAL A 435 -45.63 -5.58 -35.51
C VAL A 435 -46.62 -4.43 -35.63
N PHE A 436 -46.11 -3.20 -35.82
CA PHE A 436 -46.91 -1.98 -35.92
C PHE A 436 -46.77 -1.35 -37.31
N ASN A 437 -47.84 -1.34 -38.11
CA ASN A 437 -47.81 -0.68 -39.41
C ASN A 437 -47.95 0.84 -39.26
N THR A 438 -46.92 1.57 -39.68
CA THR A 438 -46.81 3.02 -39.43
C THR A 438 -47.67 3.89 -40.37
N LEU A 439 -48.31 3.30 -41.39
CA LEU A 439 -49.21 4.01 -42.32
C LEU A 439 -50.69 3.96 -41.89
N ASN A 440 -51.11 2.88 -41.22
CA ASN A 440 -52.51 2.66 -40.82
C ASN A 440 -52.71 2.58 -39.30
N GLU A 441 -51.63 2.70 -38.52
CA GLU A 441 -51.57 2.65 -37.05
C GLU A 441 -52.12 1.35 -36.43
N THR A 442 -52.10 0.23 -37.19
CA THR A 442 -52.51 -1.09 -36.67
C THR A 442 -51.34 -1.83 -36.00
N LEU A 443 -51.62 -2.42 -34.84
CA LEU A 443 -50.70 -3.27 -34.07
C LEU A 443 -51.17 -4.73 -34.11
N THR A 444 -50.23 -5.65 -34.33
CA THR A 444 -50.41 -7.09 -34.05
C THR A 444 -49.34 -7.53 -33.06
N HIS A 445 -49.70 -8.35 -32.07
CA HIS A 445 -48.78 -8.86 -31.05
C HIS A 445 -48.83 -10.39 -30.97
N TYR A 446 -47.65 -10.99 -30.94
CA TYR A 446 -47.39 -12.42 -30.83
C TYR A 446 -46.71 -12.67 -29.48
N SER A 447 -47.51 -13.08 -28.51
CA SER A 447 -47.06 -13.35 -27.13
C SER A 447 -46.10 -14.54 -27.07
N ASN A 448 -45.10 -14.47 -26.18
CA ASN A 448 -44.22 -15.58 -25.81
C ASN A 448 -44.66 -16.32 -24.52
N ALA A 449 -45.83 -15.98 -23.95
CA ALA A 449 -46.29 -16.57 -22.70
C ALA A 449 -46.47 -18.10 -22.77
N LEU A 450 -46.46 -18.79 -21.62
CA LEU A 450 -46.58 -20.25 -21.48
C LEU A 450 -47.80 -20.91 -22.18
N ASP A 451 -48.82 -20.14 -22.54
CA ASP A 451 -50.03 -20.59 -23.25
C ASP A 451 -50.17 -20.01 -24.68
N ASN A 452 -49.08 -19.51 -25.26
CA ASN A 452 -49.10 -18.92 -26.60
C ASN A 452 -49.41 -19.95 -27.73
N PRO A 453 -50.13 -19.56 -28.79
CA PRO A 453 -50.56 -20.47 -29.85
C PRO A 453 -49.53 -20.64 -30.99
N HIS A 454 -48.26 -20.26 -30.75
CA HIS A 454 -47.19 -20.25 -31.76
C HIS A 454 -45.97 -21.10 -31.36
N ASP A 455 -46.07 -21.84 -30.24
CA ASP A 455 -44.99 -22.64 -29.63
C ASP A 455 -43.70 -21.83 -29.33
N PHE A 456 -43.82 -20.51 -29.11
CA PHE A 456 -42.68 -19.68 -28.72
C PHE A 456 -42.17 -20.03 -27.31
N PRO A 457 -40.84 -20.09 -27.08
CA PRO A 457 -40.26 -20.20 -25.75
C PRO A 457 -40.56 -18.99 -24.86
N ASN A 458 -40.81 -19.22 -23.56
CA ASN A 458 -41.20 -18.21 -22.58
C ASN A 458 -40.00 -17.39 -22.05
N SER A 459 -39.26 -16.78 -22.99
CA SER A 459 -38.09 -15.95 -22.74
C SER A 459 -38.06 -14.72 -23.65
N PRO A 460 -37.41 -13.61 -23.23
CA PRO A 460 -37.37 -12.36 -23.99
C PRO A 460 -36.82 -12.48 -25.41
N PHE A 461 -37.40 -11.71 -26.33
CA PHE A 461 -36.85 -11.53 -27.68
C PHE A 461 -36.01 -10.24 -27.72
N TYR A 462 -34.82 -10.32 -28.29
CA TYR A 462 -33.83 -9.23 -28.34
C TYR A 462 -33.85 -8.50 -29.68
N LEU A 463 -33.93 -9.24 -30.79
CA LEU A 463 -33.98 -8.71 -32.15
C LEU A 463 -35.12 -9.36 -32.94
N ALA A 464 -35.73 -8.58 -33.83
CA ALA A 464 -36.61 -9.03 -34.89
C ALA A 464 -36.16 -8.38 -36.21
N LEU A 465 -35.52 -9.15 -37.09
CA LEU A 465 -35.08 -8.72 -38.41
C LEU A 465 -36.00 -9.29 -39.49
N PRO A 466 -36.91 -8.49 -40.08
CA PRO A 466 -37.75 -8.93 -41.19
C PRO A 466 -36.92 -9.19 -42.45
N ASP A 467 -37.35 -10.16 -43.26
CA ASP A 467 -36.77 -10.51 -44.55
C ASP A 467 -37.65 -10.05 -45.73
N ASN A 468 -37.19 -10.27 -46.97
CA ASN A 468 -37.89 -9.84 -48.18
C ASN A 468 -39.05 -10.77 -48.60
N ASN A 469 -39.29 -11.86 -47.87
CA ASN A 469 -40.32 -12.87 -48.15
C ASN A 469 -41.52 -12.77 -47.18
N GLY A 470 -41.44 -11.90 -46.17
CA GLY A 470 -42.44 -11.79 -45.09
C GLY A 470 -42.19 -12.73 -43.92
N ASP A 471 -41.03 -13.38 -43.87
CA ASP A 471 -40.53 -14.07 -42.68
C ASP A 471 -39.76 -13.07 -41.80
N VAL A 472 -39.57 -13.41 -40.52
CA VAL A 472 -38.77 -12.62 -39.56
C VAL A 472 -37.80 -13.52 -38.81
N TRP A 473 -36.54 -13.11 -38.76
CA TRP A 473 -35.50 -13.71 -37.94
C TRP A 473 -35.55 -13.09 -36.54
N ILE A 474 -35.81 -13.93 -35.54
CA ILE A 474 -35.92 -13.53 -34.13
C ILE A 474 -34.75 -14.16 -33.36
N THR A 475 -34.06 -13.36 -32.55
CA THR A 475 -33.13 -13.90 -31.53
C THR A 475 -33.54 -13.47 -30.14
N GLY A 476 -33.31 -14.33 -29.14
CA GLY A 476 -33.65 -14.06 -27.73
C GLY A 476 -32.65 -14.69 -26.77
N TYR A 477 -33.16 -15.33 -25.72
CA TYR A 477 -32.36 -16.10 -24.76
C TYR A 477 -32.01 -17.52 -25.29
N LEU A 478 -31.31 -18.35 -24.50
CA LEU A 478 -30.74 -19.63 -24.96
C LEU A 478 -31.78 -20.65 -25.46
N ASP A 479 -32.99 -20.61 -24.92
CA ASP A 479 -34.16 -21.40 -25.31
C ASP A 479 -34.84 -20.87 -26.59
N VAL A 480 -34.83 -19.54 -26.79
CA VAL A 480 -35.27 -18.90 -28.04
C VAL A 480 -34.29 -19.22 -29.16
N GLY A 481 -32.99 -19.09 -28.91
CA GLY A 481 -31.96 -19.23 -29.94
C GLY A 481 -32.18 -18.26 -31.10
N LEU A 482 -32.11 -18.79 -32.33
CA LEU A 482 -32.48 -18.13 -33.58
C LEU A 482 -33.73 -18.80 -34.16
N ILE A 483 -34.85 -18.08 -34.21
CA ILE A 483 -36.12 -18.53 -34.80
C ILE A 483 -36.33 -17.85 -36.15
N LEU A 484 -36.75 -18.62 -37.16
CA LEU A 484 -37.40 -18.11 -38.37
C LEU A 484 -38.91 -18.25 -38.20
N PHE A 485 -39.62 -17.13 -38.08
CA PHE A 485 -41.07 -17.08 -37.87
C PHE A 485 -41.78 -16.42 -39.06
N ASN A 486 -42.97 -16.88 -39.38
CA ASN A 486 -43.86 -16.23 -40.33
C ASN A 486 -45.22 -15.92 -39.66
N PRO A 487 -45.74 -14.68 -39.77
CA PRO A 487 -47.05 -14.28 -39.26
C PRO A 487 -48.26 -15.16 -39.60
N GLN A 488 -48.17 -15.95 -40.67
CA GLN A 488 -49.24 -16.82 -41.19
C GLN A 488 -48.92 -18.32 -41.06
N GLU A 489 -47.65 -18.72 -41.20
CA GLU A 489 -47.23 -20.13 -41.17
C GLU A 489 -46.74 -20.61 -39.78
N GLY A 490 -46.39 -19.69 -38.87
CA GLY A 490 -45.83 -20.01 -37.55
C GLY A 490 -44.30 -20.10 -37.53
N ILE A 491 -43.73 -20.86 -36.60
CA ILE A 491 -42.28 -21.13 -36.56
C ILE A 491 -41.92 -22.08 -37.71
N LYS A 492 -41.07 -21.62 -38.63
CA LYS A 492 -40.64 -22.38 -39.83
C LYS A 492 -39.34 -23.15 -39.58
N GLN A 493 -38.45 -22.60 -38.76
CA GLN A 493 -37.21 -23.24 -38.34
C GLN A 493 -36.73 -22.62 -37.02
N GLN A 494 -36.04 -23.42 -36.19
CA GLN A 494 -35.31 -22.93 -35.02
C GLN A 494 -33.88 -23.51 -35.04
N LEU A 495 -32.90 -22.68 -34.71
CA LEU A 495 -31.46 -22.97 -34.72
C LEU A 495 -30.80 -22.40 -33.45
N LEU A 496 -29.58 -22.86 -33.14
CA LEU A 496 -28.73 -22.28 -32.09
C LEU A 496 -29.48 -22.11 -30.74
N THR A 497 -30.02 -23.22 -30.22
CA THR A 497 -30.69 -23.27 -28.91
C THR A 497 -29.79 -23.90 -27.85
N GLU A 498 -30.25 -23.95 -26.60
CA GLU A 498 -29.60 -24.64 -25.47
C GLU A 498 -29.26 -26.13 -25.71
N HIS A 499 -29.78 -26.74 -26.79
CA HIS A 499 -29.44 -28.11 -27.21
C HIS A 499 -28.21 -28.21 -28.12
N ASP A 500 -27.75 -27.10 -28.72
CA ASP A 500 -26.43 -27.03 -29.37
C ASP A 500 -25.39 -26.72 -28.29
N PHE A 501 -24.57 -27.72 -27.95
CA PHE A 501 -23.52 -27.58 -26.92
C PHE A 501 -22.52 -26.47 -27.23
N SER A 502 -22.22 -26.21 -28.51
CA SER A 502 -21.24 -25.21 -28.94
C SER A 502 -21.76 -23.79 -28.68
N TYR A 503 -23.04 -23.56 -28.99
CA TYR A 503 -23.74 -22.32 -28.68
C TYR A 503 -23.99 -22.17 -27.17
N ALA A 504 -24.51 -23.21 -26.50
CA ALA A 504 -24.80 -23.17 -25.07
C ALA A 504 -23.54 -22.94 -24.21
N ALA A 505 -22.38 -23.48 -24.61
CA ALA A 505 -21.09 -23.20 -23.96
C ALA A 505 -20.53 -21.80 -24.33
N GLY A 506 -20.84 -21.29 -25.52
CA GLY A 506 -20.50 -19.93 -25.96
C GLY A 506 -21.34 -18.82 -25.33
N GLY A 507 -22.53 -19.17 -24.86
CA GLY A 507 -23.51 -18.25 -24.33
C GLY A 507 -24.32 -17.54 -25.41
N ASN A 508 -25.06 -16.52 -25.00
CA ASN A 508 -26.24 -16.07 -25.70
C ASN A 508 -25.97 -15.11 -26.88
N PHE A 509 -26.98 -14.91 -27.74
CA PHE A 509 -27.02 -13.75 -28.63
C PHE A 509 -26.90 -12.43 -27.87
N THR A 510 -26.22 -11.48 -28.51
CA THR A 510 -26.23 -10.07 -28.13
C THR A 510 -27.45 -9.36 -28.70
N PHE A 511 -27.66 -8.10 -28.31
CA PHE A 511 -28.75 -7.27 -28.84
C PHE A 511 -28.51 -6.77 -30.28
N ASP A 512 -27.38 -7.13 -30.91
CA ASP A 512 -26.92 -6.48 -32.13
C ASP A 512 -27.80 -6.72 -33.37
N LYS A 513 -27.78 -5.76 -34.29
CA LYS A 513 -28.49 -5.83 -35.56
C LYS A 513 -27.76 -6.76 -36.52
N GLN A 514 -28.33 -7.94 -36.67
CA GLN A 514 -28.00 -8.90 -37.72
C GLN A 514 -28.14 -8.26 -39.11
N PHE A 515 -27.35 -8.75 -40.07
CA PHE A 515 -27.38 -8.32 -41.46
C PHE A 515 -26.96 -9.47 -42.38
N ILE A 516 -27.26 -9.33 -43.67
CA ILE A 516 -26.89 -10.31 -44.70
C ILE A 516 -25.63 -9.82 -45.42
N HIS A 517 -24.57 -10.64 -45.39
CA HIS A 517 -23.30 -10.39 -46.06
C HIS A 517 -22.94 -11.58 -46.94
N ASN A 518 -22.65 -11.35 -48.22
CA ASN A 518 -22.41 -12.39 -49.23
C ASN A 518 -23.48 -13.52 -49.25
N GLY A 519 -24.73 -13.19 -48.86
CA GLY A 519 -25.85 -14.14 -48.75
C GLY A 519 -25.90 -14.95 -47.45
N GLU A 520 -24.96 -14.76 -46.54
CA GLU A 520 -24.96 -15.34 -45.18
C GLU A 520 -25.63 -14.37 -44.21
N LEU A 521 -26.42 -14.87 -43.27
CA LEU A 521 -26.92 -14.10 -42.12
C LEU A 521 -25.85 -14.09 -41.01
N TRP A 522 -25.38 -12.90 -40.62
CA TRP A 522 -24.32 -12.72 -39.63
C TRP A 522 -24.88 -12.33 -38.26
N LEU A 523 -24.44 -13.04 -37.21
CA LEU A 523 -24.98 -12.99 -35.85
C LEU A 523 -23.87 -12.82 -34.80
N ALA A 524 -24.07 -11.96 -33.81
CA ALA A 524 -23.11 -11.71 -32.73
C ALA A 524 -23.54 -12.38 -31.40
N THR A 525 -22.66 -13.22 -30.84
CA THR A 525 -22.87 -13.97 -29.57
C THR A 525 -21.79 -13.63 -28.54
N THR A 526 -21.95 -14.11 -27.30
CA THR A 526 -21.01 -13.80 -26.20
C THR A 526 -19.63 -14.45 -26.29
N ASN A 527 -19.35 -15.29 -27.29
CA ASN A 527 -18.04 -15.90 -27.53
C ASN A 527 -17.50 -15.73 -28.97
N ALA A 528 -18.37 -15.43 -29.94
CA ALA A 528 -18.07 -15.63 -31.35
C ALA A 528 -19.00 -14.86 -32.29
N ILE A 529 -18.79 -15.07 -33.58
CA ILE A 529 -19.70 -14.72 -34.66
C ILE A 529 -20.27 -16.01 -35.24
N TYR A 530 -21.60 -16.10 -35.35
CA TYR A 530 -22.26 -17.19 -36.08
C TYR A 530 -22.70 -16.70 -37.45
N ARG A 531 -22.52 -17.55 -38.45
CA ARG A 531 -22.90 -17.32 -39.84
C ARG A 531 -23.89 -18.40 -40.24
N VAL A 532 -25.06 -18.03 -40.73
CA VAL A 532 -26.14 -18.96 -41.09
C VAL A 532 -26.49 -18.78 -42.56
N ASN A 533 -26.54 -19.87 -43.32
CA ASN A 533 -27.05 -19.83 -44.69
C ASN A 533 -28.60 -19.86 -44.64
N PRO A 534 -29.31 -18.82 -45.13
CA PRO A 534 -30.75 -18.68 -44.95
C PRO A 534 -31.59 -19.65 -45.81
N GLU A 535 -31.01 -20.26 -46.85
CA GLU A 535 -31.70 -21.22 -47.74
C GLU A 535 -31.56 -22.67 -47.28
N THR A 536 -30.44 -23.01 -46.64
CA THR A 536 -30.07 -24.40 -46.26
C THR A 536 -30.03 -24.66 -44.76
N PHE A 537 -30.05 -23.60 -43.96
CA PHE A 537 -29.90 -23.63 -42.50
C PHE A 537 -28.57 -24.23 -42.00
N GLU A 538 -27.57 -24.36 -42.87
CA GLU A 538 -26.19 -24.66 -42.48
C GLU A 538 -25.62 -23.49 -41.64
N VAL A 539 -24.89 -23.83 -40.57
CA VAL A 539 -24.31 -22.86 -39.63
C VAL A 539 -22.79 -23.04 -39.56
N LYS A 540 -22.05 -21.93 -39.61
CA LYS A 540 -20.62 -21.88 -39.29
C LYS A 540 -20.34 -20.96 -38.11
N HIS A 541 -19.31 -21.33 -37.36
CA HIS A 541 -18.81 -20.61 -36.19
C HIS A 541 -17.49 -19.92 -36.56
N LEU A 542 -17.36 -18.64 -36.20
CA LEU A 542 -16.14 -17.85 -36.39
C LEU A 542 -15.73 -17.23 -35.05
N SER A 543 -14.76 -17.86 -34.40
CA SER A 543 -14.10 -17.33 -33.21
C SER A 543 -13.20 -16.14 -33.55
N LEU A 544 -13.08 -15.20 -32.61
CA LEU A 544 -12.06 -14.14 -32.63
C LEU A 544 -11.11 -14.38 -31.45
N GLY A 545 -9.80 -14.33 -31.68
CA GLY A 545 -8.80 -14.68 -30.67
C GLY A 545 -8.63 -16.19 -30.45
N SER A 546 -8.07 -16.58 -29.31
CA SER A 546 -7.90 -18.00 -28.94
C SER A 546 -9.13 -18.55 -28.20
N GLU A 547 -9.39 -19.86 -28.31
CA GLU A 547 -10.48 -20.54 -27.57
C GLU A 547 -10.36 -20.43 -26.04
N THR A 548 -9.17 -20.07 -25.54
CA THR A 548 -8.89 -19.81 -24.11
C THR A 548 -9.27 -18.40 -23.65
N GLU A 549 -9.55 -17.47 -24.57
CA GLU A 549 -9.90 -16.09 -24.25
C GLU A 549 -11.41 -15.89 -24.40
N ASN A 550 -12.09 -15.59 -23.28
CA ASN A 550 -13.53 -15.34 -23.26
C ASN A 550 -13.87 -13.97 -23.89
N ILE A 551 -13.93 -13.93 -25.22
CA ILE A 551 -14.06 -12.70 -26.02
C ILE A 551 -15.51 -12.54 -26.48
N ARG A 552 -16.19 -11.56 -25.90
CA ARG A 552 -17.58 -11.24 -26.26
C ARG A 552 -17.62 -10.30 -27.45
N THR A 553 -18.16 -10.76 -28.57
CA THR A 553 -18.67 -9.90 -29.65
C THR A 553 -19.73 -8.97 -29.07
N VAL A 554 -19.81 -7.71 -29.51
CA VAL A 554 -20.87 -6.77 -29.06
C VAL A 554 -21.59 -6.11 -30.23
N LYS A 555 -20.87 -5.71 -31.27
CA LYS A 555 -21.48 -5.10 -32.45
C LYS A 555 -20.68 -5.38 -33.72
N LEU A 556 -21.39 -5.71 -34.77
CA LEU A 556 -20.92 -5.83 -36.15
C LEU A 556 -21.31 -4.57 -36.93
N TYR A 557 -20.46 -4.17 -37.88
CA TYR A 557 -20.73 -3.08 -38.81
C TYR A 557 -20.02 -3.34 -40.14
N GLN A 558 -20.77 -3.40 -41.26
CA GLN A 558 -20.18 -3.50 -42.59
C GLN A 558 -19.87 -2.11 -43.15
N ASP A 559 -18.64 -1.90 -43.63
CA ASP A 559 -18.26 -0.67 -44.35
C ASP A 559 -18.54 -0.76 -45.86
N GLU A 560 -18.36 0.36 -46.57
CA GLU A 560 -18.64 0.46 -48.01
C GLU A 560 -17.67 -0.34 -48.89
N ASN A 561 -16.54 -0.77 -48.32
CA ASN A 561 -15.54 -1.63 -48.97
C ASN A 561 -15.78 -3.12 -48.64
N ASN A 562 -16.92 -3.46 -48.03
CA ASN A 562 -17.32 -4.79 -47.57
C ASN A 562 -16.46 -5.40 -46.44
N HIS A 563 -15.65 -4.63 -45.71
CA HIS A 563 -15.06 -5.15 -44.48
C HIS A 563 -16.10 -5.20 -43.37
N ILE A 564 -16.02 -6.22 -42.51
CA ILE A 564 -16.85 -6.35 -41.32
C ILE A 564 -16.04 -5.91 -40.11
N TRP A 565 -16.44 -4.79 -39.52
CA TRP A 565 -15.89 -4.23 -38.30
C TRP A 565 -16.61 -4.82 -37.08
N VAL A 566 -15.86 -5.18 -36.04
CA VAL A 566 -16.37 -5.90 -34.87
C VAL A 566 -15.90 -5.24 -33.58
N ALA A 567 -16.82 -4.66 -32.82
CA ALA A 567 -16.55 -4.25 -31.44
C ALA A 567 -16.59 -5.46 -30.52
N THR A 568 -15.52 -5.70 -29.76
CA THR A 568 -15.41 -6.80 -28.80
C THR A 568 -15.17 -6.31 -27.37
N GLN A 569 -15.50 -7.15 -26.40
CA GLN A 569 -15.04 -7.05 -25.02
C GLN A 569 -13.89 -8.06 -24.83
N GLY A 570 -12.66 -7.61 -25.07
CA GLY A 570 -11.44 -8.41 -24.89
C GLY A 570 -10.29 -7.99 -25.80
N LEU A 571 -10.53 -7.96 -27.12
CA LEU A 571 -9.50 -7.65 -28.15
C LEU A 571 -9.52 -6.20 -28.64
N GLY A 572 -10.57 -5.44 -28.34
CA GLY A 572 -10.82 -4.12 -28.92
C GLY A 572 -11.67 -4.19 -30.19
N LEU A 573 -11.23 -3.52 -31.26
CA LEU A 573 -11.90 -3.48 -32.55
C LEU A 573 -11.22 -4.47 -33.51
N ALA A 574 -11.97 -5.38 -34.12
CA ALA A 574 -11.49 -6.20 -35.23
C ALA A 574 -11.99 -5.66 -36.59
N ARG A 575 -11.22 -5.87 -37.65
CA ARG A 575 -11.61 -5.68 -39.06
C ARG A 575 -11.41 -6.99 -39.79
N ILE A 576 -12.50 -7.57 -40.28
CA ILE A 576 -12.54 -8.83 -41.03
C ILE A 576 -12.68 -8.50 -42.52
N GLU A 577 -11.79 -9.06 -43.33
CA GLU A 577 -11.87 -9.03 -44.80
C GLU A 577 -12.34 -10.42 -45.28
N MET A 578 -13.48 -10.49 -45.96
CA MET A 578 -14.11 -11.75 -46.36
C MET A 578 -13.83 -12.13 -47.82
N GLY A 579 -13.75 -13.44 -48.07
CA GLY A 579 -13.71 -14.00 -49.42
C GLY A 579 -15.11 -14.16 -50.03
N GLU A 580 -15.23 -15.10 -50.97
CA GLU A 580 -16.54 -15.51 -51.52
C GLU A 580 -17.44 -16.16 -50.46
N MET A 581 -18.74 -16.30 -50.77
CA MET A 581 -19.72 -16.98 -49.91
C MET A 581 -19.17 -18.32 -49.39
N TRP A 582 -19.40 -18.57 -48.10
CA TRP A 582 -19.01 -19.77 -47.36
C TRP A 582 -17.51 -20.04 -47.20
N GLN A 583 -16.63 -19.14 -47.64
CA GLN A 583 -15.21 -19.16 -47.28
C GLN A 583 -14.97 -18.66 -45.84
N ASP A 584 -13.75 -18.89 -45.35
CA ASP A 584 -13.22 -18.27 -44.14
C ASP A 584 -12.63 -16.88 -44.44
N PRO A 585 -12.36 -16.04 -43.42
CA PRO A 585 -11.77 -14.71 -43.63
C PRO A 585 -10.43 -14.75 -44.37
N VAL A 586 -10.25 -13.79 -45.29
CA VAL A 586 -8.97 -13.53 -45.98
C VAL A 586 -7.98 -12.86 -45.03
N GLU A 587 -8.46 -11.97 -44.17
CA GLU A 587 -7.67 -11.28 -43.17
C GLU A 587 -8.53 -10.92 -41.94
N ILE A 588 -7.93 -10.95 -40.75
CA ILE A 588 -8.46 -10.28 -39.56
C ILE A 588 -7.36 -9.37 -39.00
N LYS A 589 -7.61 -8.06 -38.93
CA LYS A 589 -6.78 -7.08 -38.22
C LYS A 589 -7.43 -6.72 -36.88
N TYR A 590 -6.61 -6.53 -35.84
CA TYR A 590 -7.05 -6.13 -34.50
C TYR A 590 -6.45 -4.77 -34.12
N PHE A 591 -7.26 -3.93 -33.47
CA PHE A 591 -6.90 -2.59 -33.02
C PHE A 591 -7.32 -2.44 -31.55
N ASN A 592 -6.34 -2.31 -30.66
CA ASN A 592 -6.47 -2.35 -29.21
C ASN A 592 -5.97 -1.03 -28.56
N LYS A 593 -5.80 -1.00 -27.23
CA LYS A 593 -5.23 0.15 -26.50
C LYS A 593 -3.92 0.70 -27.11
N GLU A 594 -3.03 -0.17 -27.55
CA GLU A 594 -1.73 0.19 -28.14
C GLU A 594 -1.86 1.00 -29.43
N GLN A 595 -2.94 0.78 -30.19
CA GLN A 595 -3.27 1.54 -31.41
C GLN A 595 -4.08 2.81 -31.12
N GLY A 596 -4.21 3.21 -29.84
CA GLY A 596 -4.76 4.51 -29.44
C GLY A 596 -6.20 4.49 -28.92
N PHE A 597 -6.79 3.32 -28.63
CA PHE A 597 -8.07 3.25 -27.92
C PHE A 597 -7.90 3.33 -26.39
N THR A 598 -8.94 3.77 -25.65
CA THR A 598 -8.91 3.77 -24.17
C THR A 598 -9.13 2.40 -23.56
N SER A 599 -9.74 1.46 -24.29
CA SER A 599 -10.01 0.12 -23.79
C SER A 599 -10.09 -0.92 -24.91
N ASN A 600 -9.68 -2.14 -24.59
CA ASN A 600 -10.01 -3.33 -25.41
C ASN A 600 -11.44 -3.81 -25.12
N THR A 601 -12.14 -3.19 -24.17
CA THR A 601 -13.56 -3.38 -23.87
C THR A 601 -14.38 -2.33 -24.61
N LEU A 602 -14.77 -2.65 -25.84
CA LEU A 602 -15.67 -1.82 -26.64
C LEU A 602 -17.12 -2.23 -26.42
N ARG A 603 -18.02 -1.26 -26.53
CA ARG A 603 -19.48 -1.42 -26.40
C ARG A 603 -20.21 -1.25 -27.72
N GLY A 604 -19.55 -0.81 -28.79
CA GLY A 604 -20.18 -0.74 -30.11
C GLY A 604 -19.31 -0.12 -31.19
N VAL A 605 -19.73 -0.31 -32.45
CA VAL A 605 -19.14 0.27 -33.65
C VAL A 605 -20.23 0.73 -34.62
N THR A 606 -19.97 1.80 -35.38
CA THR A 606 -20.78 2.25 -36.53
C THR A 606 -19.91 3.07 -37.48
N GLY A 607 -20.44 3.54 -38.60
CA GLY A 607 -19.72 4.39 -39.56
C GLY A 607 -20.65 5.02 -40.60
N ASN A 608 -20.06 5.82 -41.49
CA ASN A 608 -20.73 6.39 -42.66
C ASN A 608 -19.79 6.38 -43.89
N ARG A 609 -20.17 7.09 -44.95
CA ARG A 609 -19.45 7.14 -46.23
C ARG A 609 -18.14 7.95 -46.19
N ASP A 610 -17.82 8.59 -45.07
CA ASP A 610 -16.76 9.61 -45.00
C ASP A 610 -15.37 9.02 -44.67
N GLY A 611 -15.19 7.70 -44.72
CA GLY A 611 -13.91 7.04 -44.43
C GLY A 611 -13.57 6.92 -42.94
N PHE A 612 -14.57 6.91 -42.06
CA PHE A 612 -14.38 6.79 -40.61
C PHE A 612 -15.34 5.78 -39.97
N VAL A 613 -14.81 4.97 -39.06
CA VAL A 613 -15.59 4.21 -38.08
C VAL A 613 -15.58 4.92 -36.72
N TRP A 614 -16.69 4.81 -36.01
CA TRP A 614 -16.90 5.37 -34.68
C TRP A 614 -17.15 4.24 -33.70
N VAL A 615 -16.48 4.27 -32.55
CA VAL A 615 -16.59 3.24 -31.52
C VAL A 615 -16.88 3.84 -30.15
N THR A 616 -17.64 3.10 -29.34
CA THR A 616 -17.82 3.36 -27.91
C THR A 616 -17.02 2.35 -27.08
N SER A 617 -16.45 2.83 -25.98
CA SER A 617 -16.02 2.02 -24.83
C SER A 617 -17.06 2.17 -23.71
N GLN A 618 -16.70 1.91 -22.45
CA GLN A 618 -17.65 2.09 -21.33
C GLN A 618 -18.17 3.54 -21.23
N SER A 619 -17.29 4.55 -21.23
CA SER A 619 -17.67 5.95 -21.00
C SER A 619 -17.01 6.97 -21.95
N LYS A 620 -16.17 6.49 -22.88
CA LYS A 620 -15.46 7.32 -23.88
C LYS A 620 -15.77 6.80 -25.29
N PHE A 621 -15.91 7.70 -26.26
CA PHE A 621 -16.07 7.39 -27.68
C PHE A 621 -14.89 7.92 -28.52
N ALA A 622 -14.66 7.29 -29.66
CA ALA A 622 -13.55 7.60 -30.56
C ALA A 622 -13.94 7.44 -32.03
N LYS A 623 -13.21 8.14 -32.90
CA LYS A 623 -13.24 8.02 -34.35
C LYS A 623 -11.93 7.41 -34.83
N MET A 624 -11.97 6.47 -35.75
CA MET A 624 -10.80 5.95 -36.44
C MET A 624 -10.97 6.10 -37.96
N ASN A 625 -9.94 6.57 -38.67
CA ASN A 625 -9.93 6.57 -40.14
C ASN A 625 -9.66 5.15 -40.67
N ILE A 626 -10.40 4.71 -41.69
CA ILE A 626 -10.33 3.32 -42.17
C ILE A 626 -9.10 3.01 -43.03
N ASP A 627 -8.40 4.03 -43.54
CA ASP A 627 -7.24 3.87 -44.44
C ASP A 627 -5.90 3.97 -43.70
N THR A 628 -5.81 4.88 -42.73
CA THR A 628 -4.59 5.17 -41.94
C THR A 628 -4.60 4.55 -40.54
N PHE A 629 -5.77 4.13 -40.05
CA PHE A 629 -6.01 3.65 -38.70
C PHE A 629 -5.67 4.65 -37.58
N GLU A 630 -5.56 5.95 -37.86
CA GLU A 630 -5.39 6.98 -36.82
C GLU A 630 -6.66 7.11 -35.97
N VAL A 631 -6.52 6.95 -34.65
CA VAL A 631 -7.61 7.07 -33.66
C VAL A 631 -7.60 8.48 -33.02
N THR A 632 -8.75 9.17 -33.11
CA THR A 632 -9.03 10.41 -32.38
C THR A 632 -10.12 10.16 -31.33
N GLN A 633 -9.89 10.55 -30.09
CA GLN A 633 -10.86 10.44 -29.00
C GLN A 633 -11.50 11.80 -28.68
N TYR A 634 -12.70 11.79 -28.06
CA TYR A 634 -13.42 13.01 -27.66
C TYR A 634 -14.00 12.97 -26.23
N PRO A 635 -13.28 12.49 -25.19
CA PRO A 635 -13.85 12.39 -23.84
C PRO A 635 -14.21 13.75 -23.20
N SER A 636 -13.69 14.89 -23.68
CA SER A 636 -14.15 16.23 -23.28
C SER A 636 -15.53 16.62 -23.83
N ALA A 637 -16.02 15.96 -24.88
CA ALA A 637 -17.34 16.24 -25.45
C ALA A 637 -18.48 15.61 -24.63
N THR A 638 -18.18 14.61 -23.80
CA THR A 638 -19.15 13.90 -22.95
C THR A 638 -18.57 13.70 -21.55
N ASN A 639 -18.85 14.60 -20.61
CA ASN A 639 -18.24 14.58 -19.27
C ASN A 639 -19.20 14.15 -18.12
N GLU A 640 -20.29 13.46 -18.45
CA GLU A 640 -21.26 13.00 -17.45
C GLU A 640 -20.63 12.03 -16.42
N LYS A 641 -20.74 12.40 -15.13
CA LYS A 641 -20.26 11.63 -13.96
C LYS A 641 -21.15 10.39 -13.78
N GLY A 642 -20.56 9.20 -13.83
CA GLY A 642 -21.30 7.92 -13.70
C GLY A 642 -22.03 7.42 -14.95
N SER A 643 -21.99 8.16 -16.08
CA SER A 643 -22.60 7.69 -17.33
C SER A 643 -21.75 6.60 -18.00
N SER A 644 -22.41 5.53 -18.44
CA SER A 644 -21.86 4.46 -19.26
C SER A 644 -22.73 4.32 -20.52
N PHE A 645 -22.10 4.23 -21.68
CA PHE A 645 -22.78 3.81 -22.90
C PHE A 645 -23.33 2.39 -22.73
N THR A 646 -24.43 2.08 -23.40
CA THR A 646 -25.04 0.75 -23.43
C THR A 646 -24.37 -0.09 -24.53
N ASP A 647 -24.31 -1.41 -24.34
CA ASP A 647 -23.84 -2.32 -25.39
C ASP A 647 -24.73 -2.21 -26.64
N SER A 648 -24.09 -2.17 -27.80
CA SER A 648 -24.67 -2.17 -29.15
C SER A 648 -25.54 -0.95 -29.52
N ALA A 649 -25.91 -0.10 -28.54
CA ALA A 649 -26.70 1.13 -28.67
C ALA A 649 -25.91 2.30 -29.30
N ILE A 650 -25.48 2.12 -30.55
CA ILE A 650 -24.76 3.12 -31.35
C ILE A 650 -25.27 3.07 -32.79
N ALA A 651 -25.56 4.23 -33.37
CA ALA A 651 -25.97 4.37 -34.77
C ALA A 651 -25.55 5.73 -35.35
N MET A 652 -25.39 5.79 -36.68
CA MET A 652 -25.06 7.01 -37.41
C MET A 652 -26.21 7.39 -38.37
N LYS A 653 -26.56 8.68 -38.39
CA LYS A 653 -27.53 9.25 -39.35
C LYS A 653 -26.98 10.57 -39.89
N ASN A 654 -26.74 10.62 -41.21
CA ASN A 654 -26.15 11.80 -41.86
C ASN A 654 -24.81 12.17 -41.16
N ASP A 655 -24.72 13.38 -40.59
CA ASP A 655 -23.56 13.85 -39.80
C ASP A 655 -23.70 13.62 -38.29
N ASN A 656 -24.80 13.01 -37.82
CA ASN A 656 -25.15 12.85 -36.41
C ASN A 656 -24.92 11.41 -35.93
N LEU A 657 -24.03 11.27 -34.95
CA LEU A 657 -23.77 10.04 -34.21
C LEU A 657 -24.67 9.99 -32.96
N TYR A 658 -25.43 8.91 -32.81
CA TYR A 658 -26.34 8.69 -31.70
C TYR A 658 -25.78 7.58 -30.79
N LEU A 659 -25.58 7.90 -29.50
CA LEU A 659 -25.00 7.00 -28.49
C LEU A 659 -25.98 6.80 -27.32
N GLY A 660 -26.44 5.58 -27.11
CA GLY A 660 -27.32 5.21 -26.00
C GLY A 660 -26.53 4.98 -24.71
N SER A 661 -27.09 5.36 -23.58
CA SER A 661 -26.46 5.18 -22.27
C SER A 661 -27.45 4.82 -21.17
N ASN A 662 -26.92 4.59 -19.96
CA ASN A 662 -27.69 4.49 -18.73
C ASN A 662 -28.25 5.84 -18.21
N ASN A 663 -27.87 6.98 -18.79
CA ASN A 663 -28.22 8.34 -18.35
C ASN A 663 -28.74 9.23 -19.50
N GLY A 664 -29.50 8.65 -20.41
CA GLY A 664 -30.09 9.30 -21.58
C GLY A 664 -29.44 8.90 -22.91
N LEU A 665 -29.79 9.66 -23.95
CA LEU A 665 -29.32 9.49 -25.32
C LEU A 665 -28.47 10.69 -25.73
N TYR A 666 -27.23 10.45 -26.12
CA TYR A 666 -26.38 11.48 -26.71
C TYR A 666 -26.62 11.57 -28.22
N LYS A 667 -26.72 12.79 -28.74
CA LYS A 667 -26.57 13.12 -30.16
C LYS A 667 -25.33 13.98 -30.33
N ILE A 668 -24.44 13.55 -31.22
CA ILE A 668 -23.12 14.15 -31.46
C ILE A 668 -23.06 14.55 -32.94
N ASN A 669 -23.01 15.86 -33.23
CA ASN A 669 -22.75 16.35 -34.58
C ASN A 669 -21.25 16.21 -34.89
N THR A 670 -20.92 15.24 -35.74
CA THR A 670 -19.55 14.81 -36.04
C THR A 670 -18.70 15.86 -36.77
N LYS A 671 -19.33 16.88 -37.37
CA LYS A 671 -18.66 18.03 -37.99
C LYS A 671 -18.46 19.21 -37.04
N ALA A 672 -19.25 19.27 -35.95
CA ALA A 672 -19.22 20.37 -34.98
C ALA A 672 -18.28 20.11 -33.78
N ILE A 673 -18.09 18.85 -33.38
CA ILE A 673 -17.22 18.50 -32.24
C ILE A 673 -15.73 18.76 -32.52
N LYS A 674 -15.00 19.10 -31.46
CA LYS A 674 -13.57 19.40 -31.50
C LYS A 674 -12.85 18.61 -30.39
N SER A 675 -11.72 17.99 -30.71
CA SER A 675 -10.83 17.37 -29.70
C SER A 675 -10.22 18.43 -28.80
N ASN A 676 -10.15 18.22 -27.49
CA ASN A 676 -9.42 19.13 -26.61
C ASN A 676 -7.90 19.11 -26.93
N ARG A 677 -7.38 20.28 -27.33
CA ARG A 677 -5.97 20.53 -27.69
C ARG A 677 -5.21 21.37 -26.66
N PHE A 678 -5.87 21.76 -25.56
CA PHE A 678 -5.26 22.49 -24.47
C PHE A 678 -4.13 21.67 -23.82
N LYS A 679 -3.15 22.38 -23.25
CA LYS A 679 -1.97 21.80 -22.59
C LYS A 679 -1.94 22.28 -21.15
N PRO A 680 -2.65 21.61 -20.23
CA PRO A 680 -2.79 22.07 -18.85
C PRO A 680 -1.45 22.20 -18.11
N LYS A 681 -1.41 23.11 -17.15
CA LYS A 681 -0.36 23.15 -16.13
C LYS A 681 -0.62 22.01 -15.15
N VAL A 682 0.46 21.36 -14.71
CA VAL A 682 0.41 20.24 -13.77
C VAL A 682 1.05 20.74 -12.48
N HIS A 683 0.41 20.46 -11.34
CA HIS A 683 0.91 20.87 -10.03
C HIS A 683 0.83 19.71 -9.06
N ILE A 684 1.76 19.67 -8.11
CA ILE A 684 1.60 18.89 -6.88
C ILE A 684 0.77 19.80 -5.95
N THR A 685 -0.43 19.38 -5.60
CA THR A 685 -1.42 20.15 -4.83
C THR A 685 -1.24 19.97 -3.32
N SER A 686 -0.66 18.84 -2.91
CA SER A 686 -0.33 18.55 -1.51
C SER A 686 0.88 17.63 -1.41
N ALA A 687 1.67 17.83 -0.34
CA ALA A 687 2.79 16.99 0.05
C ALA A 687 2.69 16.77 1.56
N LEU A 688 1.95 15.73 1.95
CA LEU A 688 1.74 15.30 3.33
C LEU A 688 2.84 14.32 3.73
N ILE A 689 3.62 14.72 4.74
CA ILE A 689 4.83 14.02 5.15
C ILE A 689 4.79 13.97 6.68
N ALA A 690 4.71 12.76 7.25
CA ALA A 690 4.39 12.57 8.68
C ALA A 690 3.13 13.32 9.18
N ASN A 691 2.14 13.51 8.28
CA ASN A 691 0.92 14.31 8.44
C ASN A 691 1.11 15.85 8.48
N GLU A 692 2.31 16.37 8.23
CA GLU A 692 2.55 17.81 8.02
C GLU A 692 2.55 18.15 6.52
N GLN A 693 2.02 19.31 6.15
CA GLN A 693 1.88 19.79 4.75
C GLN A 693 3.05 20.71 4.39
N PHE A 694 3.84 20.35 3.39
CA PHE A 694 5.05 21.09 2.97
C PHE A 694 4.89 21.93 1.70
N LEU A 695 3.65 22.17 1.26
CA LEU A 695 3.31 23.04 0.13
C LEU A 695 2.36 24.15 0.55
N GLY A 696 2.70 25.38 0.18
CA GLY A 696 1.98 26.58 0.62
C GLY A 696 0.67 26.87 -0.16
N PRO A 697 -0.38 27.40 0.52
CA PRO A 697 -1.72 27.58 -0.05
C PRO A 697 -1.89 28.56 -1.21
N ASN A 698 -0.92 29.43 -1.53
CA ASN A 698 -0.96 30.27 -2.74
C ASN A 698 -0.23 29.56 -3.88
N SER A 699 1.10 29.56 -3.80
CA SER A 699 1.99 29.28 -4.93
C SER A 699 2.31 27.78 -5.08
N ASN A 700 1.93 26.95 -4.10
CA ASN A 700 2.40 25.58 -3.93
C ASN A 700 3.93 25.48 -4.05
N GLN A 701 4.65 26.49 -3.56
CA GLN A 701 6.10 26.39 -3.35
C GLN A 701 6.40 25.52 -2.13
N LYS A 702 7.54 24.83 -2.18
CA LYS A 702 8.08 24.00 -1.09
C LYS A 702 8.41 24.88 0.12
N ILE A 703 7.84 24.56 1.27
CA ILE A 703 8.09 25.27 2.53
C ILE A 703 9.38 24.71 3.16
N GLY A 704 10.45 25.52 3.16
CA GLY A 704 11.74 25.18 3.78
C GLY A 704 12.52 24.08 3.04
N ASP A 705 13.47 23.44 3.72
CA ASP A 705 14.07 22.19 3.24
C ASP A 705 13.52 20.99 4.01
N VAL A 706 13.11 19.97 3.26
CA VAL A 706 12.29 18.85 3.74
C VAL A 706 13.21 17.66 3.98
N GLN A 707 13.67 17.54 5.23
CA GLN A 707 14.56 16.47 5.68
C GLN A 707 13.87 15.59 6.72
N LEU A 708 13.36 14.45 6.24
CA LEU A 708 12.73 13.42 7.05
C LEU A 708 13.72 12.72 7.97
N ASP A 709 13.31 12.50 9.21
CA ASP A 709 13.96 11.49 10.05
C ASP A 709 13.58 10.09 9.59
N TYR A 710 14.48 9.11 9.77
CA TYR A 710 14.34 7.76 9.22
C TYR A 710 13.06 7.02 9.66
N GLU A 711 12.52 7.38 10.82
CA GLU A 711 11.29 6.80 11.39
C GLU A 711 10.01 7.42 10.80
N GLN A 712 10.12 8.59 10.15
CA GLN A 712 9.04 9.30 9.46
C GLN A 712 9.01 8.97 7.96
N ASN A 713 8.88 7.68 7.62
CA ASN A 713 9.10 7.22 6.24
C ASN A 713 7.86 7.20 5.32
N ILE A 714 6.70 7.65 5.81
CA ILE A 714 5.45 7.75 5.05
C ILE A 714 5.34 9.13 4.41
N VAL A 715 5.26 9.17 3.08
CA VAL A 715 5.03 10.38 2.28
C VAL A 715 3.86 10.17 1.34
N GLN A 716 2.95 11.15 1.27
CA GLN A 716 1.81 11.17 0.37
C GLN A 716 1.82 12.46 -0.43
N PHE A 717 1.73 12.33 -1.76
CA PHE A 717 1.61 13.43 -2.69
C PHE A 717 0.24 13.42 -3.35
N SER A 718 -0.37 14.60 -3.49
CA SER A 718 -1.53 14.81 -4.37
C SER A 718 -1.12 15.73 -5.51
N PHE A 719 -1.65 15.50 -6.70
CA PHE A 719 -1.30 16.22 -7.91
C PHE A 719 -2.51 16.36 -8.85
N ALA A 720 -2.61 17.49 -9.53
CA ALA A 720 -3.72 17.79 -10.44
C ALA A 720 -3.24 18.45 -11.74
N SER A 721 -4.07 18.32 -12.77
CA SER A 721 -3.90 18.89 -14.09
C SER A 721 -4.99 19.94 -14.27
N MET A 722 -4.59 21.20 -14.47
CA MET A 722 -5.47 22.38 -14.53
C MET A 722 -6.24 22.43 -15.86
N ASP A 723 -7.05 21.41 -16.13
CA ASP A 723 -8.01 21.33 -17.23
C ASP A 723 -9.36 20.90 -16.65
N PHE A 724 -10.32 21.83 -16.66
CA PHE A 724 -11.66 21.65 -16.10
C PHE A 724 -12.68 21.19 -17.13
N THR A 725 -12.30 20.98 -18.40
CA THR A 725 -13.22 20.56 -19.47
C THR A 725 -13.78 19.16 -19.24
N ALA A 726 -13.03 18.30 -18.54
CA ALA A 726 -13.43 16.98 -18.10
C ALA A 726 -12.50 16.41 -17.00
N PRO A 727 -12.46 17.02 -15.79
CA PRO A 727 -11.34 16.85 -14.85
C PRO A 727 -11.21 15.41 -14.33
N TYR A 728 -12.33 14.74 -14.03
CA TYR A 728 -12.35 13.32 -13.63
C TYR A 728 -11.87 12.35 -14.72
N ARG A 729 -11.65 12.83 -15.95
CA ARG A 729 -11.21 12.05 -17.11
C ARG A 729 -9.77 12.35 -17.54
N ASN A 730 -9.14 13.38 -16.94
CA ASN A 730 -7.71 13.70 -17.05
C ASN A 730 -6.86 12.49 -16.65
N GLN A 731 -5.67 12.34 -17.23
CA GLN A 731 -4.83 11.15 -17.04
C GLN A 731 -3.46 11.54 -16.50
N TYR A 732 -2.96 10.76 -15.53
CA TYR A 732 -1.77 11.07 -14.75
C TYR A 732 -0.75 9.93 -14.78
N ARG A 733 0.53 10.30 -14.65
CA ARG A 733 1.63 9.39 -14.34
C ARG A 733 2.60 10.06 -13.39
N TYR A 734 3.16 9.29 -12.47
CA TYR A 734 4.13 9.77 -11.49
C TYR A 734 5.29 8.79 -11.33
N ARG A 735 6.34 9.22 -10.65
CA ARG A 735 7.41 8.36 -10.12
C ARG A 735 8.25 9.10 -9.08
N LEU A 736 8.86 8.35 -8.17
CA LEU A 736 9.79 8.85 -7.16
C LEU A 736 11.23 8.56 -7.61
N LEU A 737 11.92 9.57 -8.13
CA LEU A 737 13.31 9.42 -8.58
C LEU A 737 14.19 9.05 -7.38
N GLY A 738 14.93 7.94 -7.51
CA GLY A 738 15.68 7.31 -6.42
C GLY A 738 14.98 6.09 -5.79
N PHE A 739 13.74 5.79 -6.21
CA PHE A 739 12.98 4.61 -5.79
C PHE A 739 12.36 3.87 -6.99
N ASP A 740 11.73 4.59 -7.91
CA ASP A 740 11.11 4.04 -9.13
C ASP A 740 12.02 4.22 -10.36
N ASP A 741 12.20 3.16 -11.15
CA ASP A 741 12.92 3.21 -12.44
C ASP A 741 12.05 3.83 -13.56
N GLU A 742 10.81 3.36 -13.70
CA GLU A 742 9.87 3.74 -14.78
C GLU A 742 8.75 4.69 -14.31
N TRP A 743 7.82 5.05 -15.21
CA TRP A 743 6.65 5.87 -14.88
C TRP A 743 5.46 4.99 -14.45
N ILE A 744 4.94 5.23 -13.25
CA ILE A 744 3.71 4.62 -12.77
C ILE A 744 2.51 5.37 -13.37
N TYR A 745 1.71 4.70 -14.20
CA TYR A 745 0.51 5.26 -14.82
C TYR A 745 -0.68 5.13 -13.87
N ALA A 746 -1.15 6.26 -13.34
CA ALA A 746 -2.19 6.32 -12.32
C ALA A 746 -3.63 6.30 -12.89
N GLY A 747 -3.78 6.45 -14.20
CA GLY A 747 -5.09 6.70 -14.81
C GLY A 747 -5.62 8.06 -14.34
N SER A 748 -6.85 8.12 -13.84
CA SER A 748 -7.45 9.34 -13.29
C SER A 748 -7.18 9.56 -11.79
N HIS A 749 -6.36 8.72 -11.12
CA HIS A 749 -6.02 8.92 -9.71
C HIS A 749 -5.03 10.07 -9.55
N THR A 750 -5.29 10.94 -8.58
CA THR A 750 -4.57 12.19 -8.31
C THR A 750 -3.67 12.13 -7.07
N SER A 751 -3.34 10.93 -6.57
CA SER A 751 -2.45 10.77 -5.41
C SER A 751 -1.50 9.57 -5.54
N ALA A 752 -0.40 9.65 -4.80
CA ALA A 752 0.64 8.63 -4.68
C ALA A 752 1.16 8.60 -3.22
N THR A 753 1.37 7.39 -2.68
CA THR A 753 1.87 7.21 -1.30
C THR A 753 3.05 6.24 -1.31
N TYR A 754 4.16 6.64 -0.69
CA TYR A 754 5.35 5.82 -0.51
C TYR A 754 5.61 5.60 0.98
N THR A 755 6.18 4.44 1.31
CA THR A 755 6.54 4.02 2.68
C THR A 755 7.89 3.32 2.66
N ASN A 756 8.55 3.20 3.82
CA ASN A 756 9.83 2.48 3.98
C ASN A 756 10.94 2.95 3.03
N LEU A 757 10.97 4.25 2.73
CA LEU A 757 12.04 4.87 1.96
C LEU A 757 13.39 4.76 2.68
N ASN A 758 14.42 4.36 1.95
CA ASN A 758 15.79 4.29 2.45
C ASN A 758 16.37 5.71 2.69
N ALA A 759 17.46 5.80 3.45
CA ALA A 759 18.17 7.07 3.61
C ALA A 759 18.77 7.53 2.26
N GLY A 760 18.33 8.68 1.75
CA GLY A 760 18.63 9.12 0.39
C GLY A 760 18.08 10.51 0.06
N HIS A 761 18.37 10.99 -1.15
CA HIS A 761 17.71 12.14 -1.76
C HIS A 761 16.71 11.63 -2.79
N TYR A 762 15.51 12.22 -2.79
CA TYR A 762 14.40 11.82 -3.64
C TYR A 762 13.75 13.02 -4.31
N SER A 763 13.28 12.83 -5.54
CA SER A 763 12.47 13.80 -6.27
C SER A 763 11.19 13.12 -6.73
N PHE A 764 10.06 13.44 -6.09
CA PHE A 764 8.76 13.00 -6.59
C PHE A 764 8.42 13.83 -7.83
N VAL A 765 8.11 13.18 -8.94
CA VAL A 765 7.72 13.85 -10.19
C VAL A 765 6.37 13.35 -10.69
N ALA A 766 5.50 14.29 -11.08
CA ALA A 766 4.16 14.02 -11.57
C ALA A 766 3.91 14.74 -12.89
N GLN A 767 3.24 14.06 -13.82
CA GLN A 767 2.83 14.59 -15.11
C GLN A 767 1.35 14.25 -15.34
N GLY A 768 0.63 15.18 -15.94
CA GLY A 768 -0.79 15.06 -16.26
C GLY A 768 -1.07 15.33 -17.74
N SER A 769 -2.29 14.99 -18.15
CA SER A 769 -2.87 15.26 -19.47
C SER A 769 -4.30 15.72 -19.31
N ASN A 770 -4.82 16.42 -20.32
CA ASN A 770 -6.27 16.59 -20.45
C ASN A 770 -6.98 15.23 -20.69
N SER A 771 -8.31 15.23 -20.62
CA SER A 771 -9.15 14.05 -20.88
C SER A 771 -8.80 13.29 -22.16
N ASP A 772 -8.47 14.05 -23.20
CA ASP A 772 -8.24 13.66 -24.59
C ASP A 772 -6.80 13.17 -24.84
N GLY A 773 -5.99 13.00 -23.77
CA GLY A 773 -4.66 12.40 -23.83
C GLY A 773 -3.54 13.34 -24.28
N ARG A 774 -3.77 14.66 -24.26
CA ARG A 774 -2.73 15.67 -24.50
C ARG A 774 -1.93 15.88 -23.21
N TRP A 775 -0.88 15.09 -23.05
CA TRP A 775 0.10 15.22 -21.97
C TRP A 775 0.73 16.62 -21.96
N SER A 776 0.81 17.20 -20.77
CA SER A 776 1.47 18.49 -20.55
C SER A 776 2.96 18.40 -20.87
N PRO A 777 3.57 19.43 -21.48
CA PRO A 777 5.02 19.53 -21.57
C PRO A 777 5.66 19.86 -20.21
N ASN A 778 4.88 20.30 -19.22
CA ASN A 778 5.34 20.51 -17.85
C ASN A 778 5.30 19.21 -17.05
N VAL A 779 6.29 19.03 -16.17
CA VAL A 779 6.34 17.98 -15.16
C VAL A 779 6.51 18.69 -13.82
N ALA A 780 5.60 18.44 -12.88
CA ALA A 780 5.70 18.96 -11.52
C ALA A 780 6.70 18.12 -10.72
N SER A 781 7.48 18.75 -9.83
CA SER A 781 8.55 18.10 -9.08
C SER A 781 8.62 18.58 -7.63
N PHE A 782 8.85 17.67 -6.68
CA PHE A 782 9.06 17.97 -5.27
C PHE A 782 10.24 17.18 -4.71
N ASP A 783 11.28 17.91 -4.27
CA ASP A 783 12.53 17.33 -3.77
C ASP A 783 12.53 17.23 -2.23
N PHE A 784 12.90 16.06 -1.70
CA PHE A 784 13.06 15.84 -0.27
C PHE A 784 14.22 14.88 0.04
N LYS A 785 14.56 14.76 1.32
CA LYS A 785 15.66 13.90 1.79
C LYS A 785 15.21 13.06 2.98
N VAL A 786 15.59 11.78 2.99
CA VAL A 786 15.48 10.91 4.17
C VAL A 786 16.85 10.81 4.82
N LYS A 787 16.96 11.15 6.10
CA LYS A 787 18.20 11.08 6.90
C LYS A 787 18.58 9.62 7.16
N GLN A 788 19.87 9.38 7.40
CA GLN A 788 20.32 8.08 7.94
C GLN A 788 19.80 7.88 9.37
N ALA A 789 19.39 6.66 9.69
CA ALA A 789 18.87 6.31 11.00
C ALA A 789 19.88 6.62 12.12
N TRP A 790 19.41 7.12 13.26
CA TRP A 790 20.27 7.42 14.41
C TRP A 790 21.04 6.17 14.89
N TRP A 791 20.42 4.99 14.80
CA TRP A 791 21.04 3.72 15.17
C TRP A 791 22.22 3.34 14.27
N SER A 792 22.32 3.87 13.04
CA SER A 792 23.48 3.59 12.17
C SER A 792 24.75 4.23 12.73
N TYR A 793 24.66 5.46 13.23
CA TYR A 793 25.73 6.13 13.97
C TYR A 793 26.01 5.41 15.30
N ALA A 794 24.97 4.92 16.00
CA ALA A 794 25.15 4.13 17.22
C ALA A 794 25.90 2.81 16.96
N ILE A 795 25.63 2.12 15.85
CA ILE A 795 26.36 0.92 15.42
C ILE A 795 27.79 1.27 15.03
N ILE A 796 28.04 2.37 14.32
CA ILE A 796 29.41 2.83 14.00
C ILE A 796 30.18 3.16 15.29
N ILE A 797 29.56 3.84 16.25
CA ILE A 797 30.14 4.13 17.56
C ILE A 797 30.39 2.84 18.34
N LEU A 798 29.46 1.88 18.33
CA LEU A 798 29.63 0.57 18.95
C LEU A 798 30.77 -0.22 18.29
N ILE A 799 30.91 -0.19 16.96
CA ILE A 799 32.03 -0.80 16.24
C ILE A 799 33.36 -0.12 16.62
N ILE A 800 33.39 1.20 16.77
CA ILE A 800 34.59 1.94 17.24
C ILE A 800 34.91 1.58 18.70
N ILE A 801 33.91 1.47 19.57
CA ILE A 801 34.09 1.04 20.97
C ILE A 801 34.57 -0.42 21.04
N CYS A 802 33.95 -1.33 20.29
CA CYS A 802 34.38 -2.73 20.20
C CYS A 802 35.77 -2.88 19.60
N ALA A 803 36.13 -2.07 18.58
CA ALA A 803 37.48 -2.04 18.03
C ALA A 803 38.50 -1.48 19.04
N PHE A 804 38.15 -0.43 19.78
CA PHE A 804 38.98 0.13 20.85
C PHE A 804 39.17 -0.87 22.01
N LEU A 805 38.09 -1.53 22.43
CA LEU A 805 38.12 -2.59 23.45
C LEU A 805 38.90 -3.82 22.94
N ALA A 806 38.80 -4.18 21.66
CA ALA A 806 39.61 -5.24 21.06
C ALA A 806 41.09 -4.86 20.98
N ILE A 807 41.43 -3.62 20.63
CA ILE A 807 42.81 -3.11 20.65
C ILE A 807 43.35 -3.10 22.09
N LEU A 808 42.56 -2.67 23.07
CA LEU A 808 42.90 -2.70 24.49
C LEU A 808 43.05 -4.13 25.03
N TYR A 809 42.18 -5.05 24.59
CA TYR A 809 42.29 -6.49 24.88
C TYR A 809 43.56 -7.09 24.26
N LEU A 810 43.87 -6.78 23.01
CA LEU A 810 45.08 -7.23 22.32
C LEU A 810 46.34 -6.66 22.98
N TYR A 811 46.32 -5.39 23.40
CA TYR A 811 47.43 -4.75 24.11
C TYR A 811 47.67 -5.36 25.51
N THR A 812 46.59 -5.57 26.28
CA THR A 812 46.68 -6.23 27.60
C THR A 812 47.02 -7.73 27.48
N ARG A 813 46.56 -8.41 26.42
CA ARG A 813 47.03 -9.75 26.03
C ARG A 813 48.50 -9.74 25.69
N TYR A 814 49.00 -8.79 24.90
CA TYR A 814 50.41 -8.69 24.52
C TYR A 814 51.32 -8.52 25.75
N GLN A 815 50.94 -7.64 26.68
CA GLN A 815 51.64 -7.52 27.97
C GLN A 815 51.59 -8.83 28.78
N LYS A 816 50.41 -9.45 28.95
CA LYS A 816 50.29 -10.74 29.65
C LYS A 816 51.07 -11.87 28.98
N ILE A 817 51.10 -11.95 27.65
CA ILE A 817 51.87 -12.96 26.89
C ILE A 817 53.37 -12.75 27.09
N THR A 818 53.83 -11.49 27.17
CA THR A 818 55.24 -11.17 27.41
C THR A 818 55.67 -11.52 28.84
N GLU A 819 54.84 -11.21 29.85
CA GLU A 819 55.07 -11.60 31.25
C GLU A 819 54.99 -13.12 31.45
N LEU A 820 53.97 -13.76 30.85
CA LEU A 820 53.81 -15.21 30.86
C LEU A 820 55.00 -15.89 30.19
N SER A 821 55.48 -15.43 29.03
CA SER A 821 56.61 -16.08 28.33
C SER A 821 57.86 -16.21 29.21
N ASN A 822 58.20 -15.18 29.99
CA ASN A 822 59.37 -15.24 30.88
C ASN A 822 59.16 -16.14 32.10
N ARG A 823 57.96 -16.15 32.72
CA ARG A 823 57.65 -17.13 33.79
C ARG A 823 57.43 -18.55 33.27
N ALA A 824 57.01 -18.69 32.03
CA ALA A 824 56.66 -19.96 31.41
C ALA A 824 57.87 -20.70 30.86
N ASN A 825 59.03 -20.08 30.60
CA ASN A 825 60.15 -20.78 29.93
C ASN A 825 61.27 -21.32 30.85
N PHE A 826 61.40 -20.87 32.10
CA PHE A 826 62.52 -21.24 32.98
C PHE A 826 62.05 -21.66 34.38
N ASP A 827 62.85 -22.48 35.06
CA ASP A 827 62.63 -22.89 36.45
C ASP A 827 63.18 -21.81 37.41
N SER A 828 62.36 -21.37 38.36
CA SER A 828 62.67 -20.24 39.23
C SER A 828 63.69 -20.53 40.33
N LEU A 829 64.01 -21.80 40.59
CA LEU A 829 65.03 -22.20 41.56
C LEU A 829 66.40 -22.45 40.90
N THR A 830 66.41 -23.20 39.79
CA THR A 830 67.65 -23.69 39.16
C THR A 830 68.12 -22.82 37.99
N GLY A 831 67.24 -22.00 37.39
CA GLY A 831 67.51 -21.25 36.17
C GLY A 831 67.59 -22.11 34.90
N LEU A 832 67.38 -23.42 35.00
CA LEU A 832 67.27 -24.33 33.85
C LEU A 832 66.01 -24.01 33.03
N SER A 833 65.93 -24.60 31.83
CA SER A 833 64.66 -24.69 31.11
C SER A 833 63.63 -25.40 31.99
N ASN A 834 62.37 -24.96 31.98
CA ASN A 834 61.29 -25.69 32.64
C ASN A 834 60.54 -26.61 31.65
N ARG A 835 59.49 -27.30 32.14
CA ARG A 835 58.63 -28.21 31.37
C ARG A 835 58.10 -27.62 30.06
N PHE A 836 57.70 -26.34 30.00
CA PHE A 836 57.17 -25.74 28.78
C PHE A 836 58.26 -25.51 27.73
N ARG A 837 59.42 -24.99 28.12
CA ARG A 837 60.58 -24.79 27.22
C ARG A 837 61.20 -26.13 26.76
N PHE A 838 61.17 -27.14 27.62
CA PHE A 838 61.56 -28.51 27.26
C PHE A 838 60.67 -29.04 26.14
N ASN A 839 59.35 -29.00 26.33
CA ASN A 839 58.38 -29.47 25.34
C ASN A 839 58.55 -28.74 24.00
N ALA A 840 58.68 -27.41 24.01
CA ALA A 840 58.88 -26.63 22.79
C ALA A 840 60.17 -26.99 22.01
N LYS A 841 61.28 -27.34 22.69
CA LYS A 841 62.50 -27.81 22.02
C LYS A 841 62.37 -29.27 21.56
N LEU A 842 61.68 -30.13 22.29
CA LEU A 842 61.43 -31.50 21.87
C LEU A 842 60.52 -31.53 20.62
N GLU A 843 59.49 -30.69 20.59
CA GLU A 843 58.63 -30.46 19.43
C GLU A 843 59.43 -30.02 18.19
N LEU A 844 60.41 -29.10 18.34
CA LEU A 844 61.36 -28.76 17.27
C LEU A 844 62.33 -29.90 16.89
N THR A 845 62.49 -30.92 17.74
CA THR A 845 63.42 -32.04 17.51
C THR A 845 62.71 -33.21 16.81
N VAL A 846 61.46 -33.51 17.17
CA VAL A 846 60.64 -34.55 16.51
C VAL A 846 60.20 -34.18 15.08
N ASN A 847 60.32 -32.90 14.72
CA ASN A 847 60.06 -32.42 13.35
C ASN A 847 61.14 -32.85 12.32
N ASP A 848 62.24 -33.50 12.74
CA ASP A 848 63.28 -34.00 11.83
C ASP A 848 63.58 -35.50 12.08
N ILE A 849 62.75 -36.36 11.48
CA ILE A 849 62.83 -37.83 11.58
C ILE A 849 64.20 -38.41 11.17
N GLN A 850 65.06 -37.68 10.43
CA GLN A 850 66.41 -38.16 10.12
C GLN A 850 67.45 -37.89 11.23
N LYS A 851 67.08 -37.15 12.28
CA LYS A 851 67.91 -36.92 13.47
C LYS A 851 67.40 -37.77 14.65
N PRO A 852 67.95 -38.97 14.89
CA PRO A 852 67.61 -39.73 16.09
C PRO A 852 67.97 -38.92 17.34
N ALA A 853 67.07 -38.95 18.32
CA ALA A 853 67.19 -38.25 19.60
C ALA A 853 66.60 -39.11 20.71
N ALA A 854 67.12 -38.97 21.92
CA ALA A 854 66.60 -39.66 23.10
C ALA A 854 65.96 -38.66 24.05
N VAL A 855 64.68 -38.89 24.37
CA VAL A 855 63.96 -38.16 25.41
C VAL A 855 64.19 -38.90 26.72
N VAL A 856 64.92 -38.27 27.64
CA VAL A 856 65.30 -38.86 28.93
C VAL A 856 64.54 -38.14 30.03
N PHE A 857 63.80 -38.88 30.85
CA PHE A 857 63.18 -38.39 32.09
C PHE A 857 64.02 -38.88 33.27
N ILE A 858 64.19 -38.09 34.33
CA ILE A 858 65.06 -38.40 35.48
C ILE A 858 64.36 -37.93 36.77
N ASP A 859 64.49 -38.69 37.84
CA ASP A 859 63.94 -38.38 39.16
C ASP A 859 64.92 -38.81 40.27
N LEU A 860 65.09 -37.98 41.30
CA LEU A 860 66.05 -38.22 42.38
C LEU A 860 65.51 -39.17 43.45
N ASP A 861 66.08 -40.38 43.50
CA ASP A 861 65.67 -41.39 44.47
C ASP A 861 65.84 -40.89 45.91
N TYR A 862 64.82 -41.10 46.74
CA TYR A 862 64.80 -40.74 48.17
C TYR A 862 64.95 -39.24 48.47
N PHE A 863 64.83 -38.34 47.48
CA PHE A 863 64.93 -36.89 47.70
C PHE A 863 63.94 -36.36 48.75
N LYS A 864 62.71 -36.92 48.79
CA LYS A 864 61.75 -36.62 49.86
C LYS A 864 62.30 -36.92 51.27
N GLU A 865 63.04 -38.01 51.46
CA GLU A 865 63.63 -38.33 52.78
C GLU A 865 64.73 -37.32 53.18
N VAL A 866 65.42 -36.72 52.20
CA VAL A 866 66.36 -35.61 52.45
C VAL A 866 65.60 -34.37 52.94
N ASN A 867 64.49 -34.00 52.29
CA ASN A 867 63.63 -32.89 52.74
C ASN A 867 63.04 -33.15 54.13
N ASP A 868 62.44 -34.32 54.35
CA ASP A 868 61.76 -34.68 55.59
C ASP A 868 62.74 -34.81 56.78
N THR A 869 64.04 -35.05 56.51
CA THR A 869 65.09 -35.20 57.55
C THR A 869 65.95 -33.94 57.76
N MET A 870 66.27 -33.19 56.69
CA MET A 870 67.23 -32.08 56.71
C MET A 870 66.62 -30.71 56.35
N GLY A 871 65.33 -30.68 55.98
CA GLY A 871 64.61 -29.46 55.63
C GLY A 871 64.71 -29.08 54.14
N HIS A 872 63.65 -28.46 53.62
CA HIS A 872 63.52 -28.09 52.21
C HIS A 872 64.66 -27.19 51.70
N ASP A 873 65.18 -26.26 52.52
CA ASP A 873 66.30 -25.39 52.14
C ASP A 873 67.58 -26.16 51.75
N ILE A 874 67.77 -27.37 52.28
CA ILE A 874 68.91 -28.26 51.96
C ILE A 874 68.59 -29.13 50.73
N GLY A 875 67.33 -29.51 50.55
CA GLY A 875 66.87 -30.17 49.32
C GLY A 875 66.93 -29.27 48.09
N ASP A 876 66.55 -28.00 48.22
CA ASP A 876 66.61 -27.02 47.14
C ASP A 876 68.07 -26.70 46.75
N GLU A 877 68.99 -26.59 47.72
CA GLU A 877 70.44 -26.50 47.41
C GLU A 877 70.99 -27.79 46.77
N LEU A 878 70.52 -28.98 47.17
CA LEU A 878 70.87 -30.25 46.52
C LEU A 878 70.40 -30.26 45.06
N ILE A 879 69.18 -29.81 44.79
CA ILE A 879 68.65 -29.67 43.42
C ILE A 879 69.48 -28.69 42.59
N ILE A 880 69.93 -27.58 43.17
CA ILE A 880 70.80 -26.60 42.50
C ILE A 880 72.18 -27.21 42.16
N GLU A 881 72.79 -27.98 43.06
CA GLU A 881 74.08 -28.65 42.78
C GLU A 881 73.95 -29.84 41.82
N VAL A 882 72.86 -30.61 41.89
CA VAL A 882 72.50 -31.63 40.89
C VAL A 882 72.36 -30.96 39.51
N SER A 883 71.65 -29.84 39.42
CA SER A 883 71.45 -29.09 38.17
C SER A 883 72.77 -28.66 37.52
N LYS A 884 73.69 -28.10 38.31
CA LYS A 884 75.04 -27.73 37.86
C LYS A 884 75.82 -28.96 37.39
N ARG A 885 75.76 -30.06 38.13
CA ARG A 885 76.51 -31.29 37.81
C ARG A 885 76.00 -31.97 36.54
N LEU A 886 74.68 -32.04 36.35
CA LEU A 886 74.06 -32.51 35.12
C LEU A 886 74.47 -31.63 33.93
N SER A 887 74.37 -30.30 34.08
CA SER A 887 74.75 -29.35 33.03
C SER A 887 76.24 -29.42 32.64
N ASN A 888 77.12 -29.84 33.56
CA ASN A 888 78.55 -30.06 33.28
C ASN A 888 78.87 -31.44 32.68
N THR A 889 77.92 -32.38 32.67
CA THR A 889 78.08 -33.74 32.12
C THR A 889 77.55 -33.85 30.68
N LEU A 890 76.69 -32.91 30.28
CA LEU A 890 76.07 -32.80 28.96
C LEU A 890 76.88 -31.91 28.00
N LYS A 891 76.55 -31.97 26.71
CA LYS A 891 77.12 -31.05 25.70
C LYS A 891 76.29 -29.77 25.60
N GLU A 892 76.85 -28.74 24.97
CA GLU A 892 76.15 -27.50 24.59
C GLU A 892 74.97 -27.73 23.62
N GLU A 893 74.93 -28.87 22.92
CA GLU A 893 73.84 -29.24 22.01
C GLU A 893 72.69 -30.02 22.68
N ASP A 894 72.87 -30.54 23.90
CA ASP A 894 71.82 -31.25 24.63
C ASP A 894 70.97 -30.26 25.45
N LEU A 895 69.66 -30.52 25.62
CA LEU A 895 68.80 -29.66 26.46
C LEU A 895 68.48 -30.33 27.79
N LEU A 896 69.00 -29.78 28.89
CA LEU A 896 68.57 -30.08 30.25
C LEU A 896 67.41 -29.15 30.69
N ALA A 897 66.41 -29.74 31.36
CA ALA A 897 65.33 -29.04 32.03
C ALA A 897 65.03 -29.63 33.41
N ARG A 898 64.46 -28.81 34.30
CA ARG A 898 63.78 -29.27 35.52
C ARG A 898 62.27 -29.22 35.28
N LEU A 899 61.57 -30.30 35.60
CA LEU A 899 60.15 -30.45 35.30
C LEU A 899 59.25 -30.14 36.50
N GLY A 900 59.77 -30.31 37.72
CA GLY A 900 59.13 -29.95 38.99
C GLY A 900 59.67 -30.84 40.11
N GLY A 901 59.77 -30.32 41.34
CA GLY A 901 60.29 -31.10 42.48
C GLY A 901 61.68 -31.70 42.19
N ASP A 902 61.79 -33.00 42.36
CA ASP A 902 62.93 -33.90 42.09
C ASP A 902 63.08 -34.31 40.60
N GLU A 903 62.12 -33.96 39.73
CA GLU A 903 62.09 -34.38 38.33
C GLU A 903 62.89 -33.46 37.38
N PHE A 904 63.72 -34.08 36.55
CA PHE A 904 64.47 -33.47 35.45
C PHE A 904 64.16 -34.19 34.14
N ALA A 905 64.44 -33.55 33.01
CA ALA A 905 64.46 -34.22 31.71
C ALA A 905 65.57 -33.67 30.80
N ILE A 906 66.04 -34.53 29.90
CA ILE A 906 67.13 -34.25 28.96
C ILE A 906 66.70 -34.64 27.54
N ILE A 907 66.92 -33.77 26.57
CA ILE A 907 66.91 -34.12 25.15
C ILE A 907 68.36 -34.35 24.74
N ILE A 908 68.76 -35.62 24.56
CA ILE A 908 70.09 -35.95 24.04
C ILE A 908 70.03 -35.93 22.52
N GLN A 909 70.74 -34.98 21.89
CA GLN A 909 70.82 -34.88 20.44
C GLN A 909 71.98 -35.72 19.90
N HIS A 910 71.74 -36.43 18.79
CA HIS A 910 72.69 -37.35 18.16
C HIS A 910 73.31 -38.37 19.14
N PRO A 911 72.50 -39.19 19.84
CA PRO A 911 72.97 -40.15 20.85
C PRO A 911 73.85 -41.28 20.27
N GLY A 912 73.83 -41.44 18.95
CA GLY A 912 74.64 -42.42 18.22
C GLY A 912 74.04 -43.82 18.28
N THR A 913 74.89 -44.84 18.38
CA THR A 913 74.45 -46.21 18.61
C THR A 913 73.90 -46.37 20.03
N GLN A 914 72.93 -47.28 20.23
CA GLN A 914 72.31 -47.53 21.54
C GLN A 914 73.33 -47.78 22.67
N ALA A 915 74.45 -48.44 22.38
CA ALA A 915 75.54 -48.64 23.35
C ALA A 915 76.28 -47.34 23.75
N LYS A 916 76.32 -46.31 22.89
CA LYS A 916 76.81 -44.97 23.25
C LYS A 916 75.79 -44.22 24.10
N LEU A 917 74.50 -44.29 23.74
CA LEU A 917 73.42 -43.74 24.56
C LEU A 917 73.46 -44.30 25.98
N ILE A 918 73.53 -45.63 26.13
CA ILE A 918 73.64 -46.30 27.43
C ILE A 918 74.87 -45.79 28.22
N ASN A 919 76.04 -45.64 27.58
CA ASN A 919 77.21 -45.05 28.25
C ASN A 919 77.00 -43.59 28.70
N ILE A 920 76.24 -42.77 27.95
CA ILE A 920 75.92 -41.39 28.34
C ILE A 920 74.95 -41.39 29.53
N ILE A 921 73.90 -42.22 29.50
CA ILE A 921 72.96 -42.38 30.63
C ILE A 921 73.70 -42.88 31.89
N GLU A 922 74.63 -43.84 31.75
CA GLU A 922 75.45 -44.32 32.87
C GLU A 922 76.44 -43.27 33.39
N GLN A 923 77.01 -42.42 32.53
CA GLN A 923 77.83 -41.29 32.98
C GLN A 923 76.99 -40.25 33.74
N ILE A 924 75.80 -39.91 33.25
CA ILE A 924 74.83 -39.05 33.94
C ILE A 924 74.49 -39.64 35.32
N ARG A 925 74.05 -40.90 35.37
CA ARG A 925 73.70 -41.62 36.60
C ARG A 925 74.87 -41.71 37.58
N SER A 926 76.07 -42.02 37.10
CA SER A 926 77.29 -42.08 37.92
C SER A 926 77.73 -40.70 38.43
N SER A 927 77.44 -39.61 37.71
CA SER A 927 77.73 -38.26 38.19
C SER A 927 76.82 -37.87 39.37
N ILE A 928 75.52 -38.19 39.28
CA ILE A 928 74.54 -37.93 40.35
C ILE A 928 74.96 -38.69 41.62
N ASN A 929 75.35 -39.96 41.49
CA ASN A 929 75.74 -40.87 42.57
C ASN A 929 77.00 -40.48 43.37
N THR A 930 77.70 -39.38 43.05
CA THR A 930 78.82 -38.89 43.87
C THR A 930 78.33 -37.90 44.93
N GLY A 931 79.02 -37.81 46.08
CA GLY A 931 78.55 -37.00 47.20
C GLY A 931 78.50 -35.48 46.92
N TYR A 932 77.73 -34.77 47.73
CA TYR A 932 77.53 -33.32 47.70
C TYR A 932 77.85 -32.74 49.08
N GLN A 933 78.78 -31.77 49.16
CA GLN A 933 78.98 -30.97 50.37
C GLN A 933 78.03 -29.77 50.30
N ILE A 934 77.02 -29.75 51.17
CA ILE A 934 75.98 -28.72 51.22
C ILE A 934 75.95 -28.15 52.63
N LYS A 935 76.35 -26.88 52.78
CA LYS A 935 76.68 -26.26 54.07
C LYS A 935 77.62 -27.17 54.88
N GLU A 936 77.21 -27.62 56.07
CA GLU A 936 77.98 -28.52 56.94
C GLU A 936 77.66 -30.01 56.75
N HIS A 937 76.89 -30.38 55.72
CA HIS A 937 76.42 -31.76 55.51
C HIS A 937 77.02 -32.38 54.24
N TRP A 938 77.29 -33.69 54.30
CA TRP A 938 77.72 -34.49 53.16
C TRP A 938 76.61 -35.46 52.77
N ILE A 939 75.97 -35.21 51.64
CA ILE A 939 74.75 -35.91 51.19
C ILE A 939 75.08 -36.77 49.96
N THR A 940 74.50 -37.96 49.87
CA THR A 940 74.60 -38.85 48.70
C THR A 940 73.21 -39.16 48.17
N SER A 941 72.99 -39.00 46.86
CA SER A 941 71.70 -39.18 46.18
C SER A 941 71.90 -40.00 44.90
N SER A 942 70.88 -40.78 44.51
CA SER A 942 70.83 -41.51 43.23
C SER A 942 69.63 -41.07 42.40
N ALA A 943 69.48 -41.60 41.19
CA ALA A 943 68.35 -41.26 40.33
C ALA A 943 67.78 -42.44 39.53
N SER A 944 66.45 -42.51 39.48
CA SER A 944 65.70 -43.32 38.53
C SER A 944 65.48 -42.56 37.22
N ILE A 945 65.49 -43.25 36.09
CA ILE A 945 65.51 -42.66 34.75
C ILE A 945 64.38 -43.29 33.90
N GLY A 946 63.97 -42.65 32.81
CA GLY A 946 63.13 -43.17 31.74
C GLY A 946 63.64 -42.69 30.40
N VAL A 947 63.48 -43.47 29.32
CA VAL A 947 63.94 -43.09 27.98
C VAL A 947 62.94 -43.52 26.92
N ALA A 948 62.61 -42.63 25.99
CA ALA A 948 61.94 -42.95 24.74
C ALA A 948 62.80 -42.49 23.55
N CYS A 949 63.00 -43.38 22.57
CA CYS A 949 63.77 -43.10 21.35
C CYS A 949 62.86 -42.50 20.27
N PHE A 950 63.16 -41.28 19.84
CA PHE A 950 62.56 -40.74 18.62
C PHE A 950 63.31 -41.28 17.39
N PRO A 951 62.63 -41.82 16.35
CA PRO A 951 61.17 -41.89 16.13
C PRO A 951 60.50 -43.22 16.52
N GLU A 952 61.26 -44.19 17.04
CA GLU A 952 60.82 -45.58 17.21
C GLU A 952 59.72 -45.73 18.27
N ASP A 953 59.89 -45.06 19.41
CA ASP A 953 58.97 -45.06 20.55
C ASP A 953 57.98 -43.89 20.48
N GLY A 954 57.64 -43.41 19.28
CA GLY A 954 56.70 -42.30 19.07
C GLY A 954 57.27 -41.17 18.20
N VAL A 955 56.38 -40.49 17.48
CA VAL A 955 56.73 -39.51 16.44
C VAL A 955 56.36 -38.07 16.77
N ASP A 956 55.73 -37.81 17.92
CA ASP A 956 55.42 -36.46 18.42
C ASP A 956 55.87 -36.25 19.87
N CYS A 957 55.98 -34.98 20.26
CA CYS A 957 56.52 -34.55 21.54
C CYS A 957 55.69 -35.03 22.75
N LYS A 958 54.35 -35.00 22.68
CA LYS A 958 53.47 -35.35 23.81
C LYS A 958 53.48 -36.86 24.01
N THR A 959 53.42 -37.61 22.92
CA THR A 959 53.58 -39.06 22.87
C THR A 959 54.92 -39.46 23.50
N LEU A 960 56.06 -39.03 22.94
CA LEU A 960 57.39 -39.38 23.49
C LEU A 960 57.60 -38.97 24.96
N LEU A 961 57.05 -37.84 25.40
CA LEU A 961 57.09 -37.44 26.81
C LEU A 961 56.29 -38.38 27.70
N LYS A 962 55.02 -38.63 27.34
CA LYS A 962 54.17 -39.59 28.04
C LYS A 962 54.83 -40.97 28.07
N HIS A 963 55.57 -41.32 27.02
CA HIS A 963 56.27 -42.60 26.91
C HIS A 963 57.45 -42.67 27.89
N ALA A 964 58.39 -41.73 27.81
CA ALA A 964 59.52 -41.66 28.74
C ALA A 964 59.08 -41.52 30.21
N ASP A 965 57.99 -40.80 30.48
CA ASP A 965 57.38 -40.61 31.80
C ASP A 965 56.74 -41.89 32.38
N THR A 966 55.83 -42.53 31.63
CA THR A 966 55.06 -43.74 32.05
C THR A 966 55.96 -44.89 32.51
N ALA A 967 57.26 -44.76 32.28
CA ALA A 967 58.17 -45.85 32.39
C ALA A 967 59.60 -45.49 32.85
N MET A 968 59.91 -44.20 32.97
CA MET A 968 60.55 -43.76 34.22
C MET A 968 59.75 -44.26 35.42
N TYR A 969 58.42 -44.18 35.36
CA TYR A 969 57.55 -44.73 36.39
C TYR A 969 57.78 -46.25 36.59
N ALA A 970 57.90 -47.01 35.51
CA ALA A 970 58.31 -48.43 35.55
C ALA A 970 59.71 -48.63 36.17
N ALA A 971 60.67 -47.74 35.90
CA ALA A 971 62.00 -47.77 36.50
C ALA A 971 62.00 -47.57 38.02
N LYS A 972 61.24 -46.57 38.51
CA LYS A 972 61.03 -46.31 39.95
C LYS A 972 60.56 -47.56 40.70
N HIS A 973 59.73 -48.38 40.04
CA HIS A 973 59.20 -49.64 40.58
C HIS A 973 60.11 -50.86 40.39
N ALA A 974 61.17 -50.79 39.57
CA ALA A 974 62.04 -51.92 39.23
C ALA A 974 63.24 -52.12 40.18
N GLY A 975 63.38 -51.30 41.23
CA GLY A 975 64.51 -51.34 42.18
C GLY A 975 65.27 -50.03 42.33
N ARG A 976 64.90 -49.01 41.53
CA ARG A 976 65.52 -47.66 41.41
C ARG A 976 66.87 -47.68 40.67
N ASN A 977 67.19 -46.60 39.92
CA ASN A 977 68.19 -46.53 38.81
C ASN A 977 67.81 -47.26 37.39
N GLY A 978 66.68 -47.02 36.55
CA GLY A 978 66.07 -47.76 35.25
C GLY A 978 65.33 -47.06 33.92
N ALA A 979 64.27 -47.60 33.09
CA ALA A 979 63.35 -46.97 31.93
C ALA A 979 62.23 -47.75 30.95
N TYR A 980 61.06 -47.21 30.27
CA TYR A 980 60.05 -47.67 29.06
C TYR A 980 58.88 -46.69 28.31
N PHE A 981 57.49 -46.94 28.02
CA PHE A 981 56.43 -46.22 27.04
C PHE A 981 54.74 -46.09 27.20
N PHE A 982 53.78 -45.36 26.40
CA PHE A 982 52.17 -45.22 26.48
C PHE A 982 51.06 -44.64 25.32
N ASN A 983 49.77 -44.02 25.53
CA ASN A 983 48.61 -43.52 24.51
C ASN A 983 47.17 -42.70 24.87
N GLU A 984 46.14 -42.21 23.99
CA GLU A 984 44.81 -41.30 24.24
C GLU A 984 43.57 -40.91 23.14
N SER A 985 42.20 -40.50 23.39
CA SER A 985 41.07 -39.84 22.42
C SER A 985 39.43 -39.51 22.69
N LEU A 986 38.63 -38.52 22.02
CA LEU A 986 37.11 -38.35 21.46
C LEU A 986 35.71 -37.57 22.02
N SER A 987 34.69 -36.92 21.24
CA SER A 987 33.19 -36.38 21.56
C SER A 987 32.14 -35.55 20.52
N GLN A 988 30.71 -35.39 20.59
CA GLN A 988 29.61 -34.40 19.90
C GLN A 988 27.92 -34.56 19.89
N ALA A 989 26.91 -33.56 19.95
CA ALA A 989 25.32 -33.72 19.89
C ALA A 989 24.18 -32.53 19.57
N LEU A 990 22.77 -32.70 19.46
CA LEU A 990 21.54 -31.68 19.33
C LEU A 990 19.94 -32.13 19.17
N LEU A 991 18.77 -31.40 19.52
CA LEU A 991 17.25 -31.51 19.03
C LEU A 991 15.97 -30.44 19.21
N GLU A 992 14.67 -30.69 19.72
CA GLU A 992 13.25 -30.07 19.28
C GLU A 992 11.95 -29.77 20.27
N LYS A 993 10.79 -29.02 19.92
CA LYS A 993 9.45 -28.69 20.70
C LYS A 993 8.10 -28.19 19.92
N THR A 994 6.78 -28.14 20.47
CA THR A 994 5.52 -27.19 20.20
C THR A 994 3.94 -27.67 20.13
N THR A 995 2.86 -26.87 20.57
CA THR A 995 1.32 -26.70 20.19
C THR A 995 -0.04 -26.99 21.06
N ILE A 996 -0.96 -26.07 21.61
CA ILE A 996 -2.30 -26.31 22.39
C ILE A 996 -3.26 -25.16 22.96
N LYS A 997 -2.87 -23.88 23.00
CA LYS A 997 -3.12 -22.81 24.02
C LYS A 997 -4.42 -22.61 24.86
N GLN A 998 -5.64 -22.94 24.42
CA GLN A 998 -6.87 -22.36 25.03
C GLN A 998 -7.54 -23.19 26.13
N GLN A 999 -7.52 -24.52 26.04
CA GLN A 999 -8.35 -25.41 26.87
C GLN A 999 -7.87 -25.53 28.34
N LEU A 1000 -6.61 -25.18 28.61
CA LEU A 1000 -5.87 -25.49 29.86
C LEU A 1000 -6.52 -24.92 31.14
N LYS A 1001 -7.02 -23.67 31.11
CA LYS A 1001 -7.51 -22.97 32.32
C LYS A 1001 -8.63 -23.72 33.06
N ASN A 1002 -9.51 -24.38 32.30
CA ASN A 1002 -10.64 -25.11 32.87
C ASN A 1002 -10.25 -26.49 33.39
N ALA A 1003 -9.12 -27.05 32.94
CA ALA A 1003 -8.71 -28.40 33.29
C ALA A 1003 -8.27 -28.54 34.77
N LEU A 1004 -7.64 -27.51 35.33
CA LEU A 1004 -7.19 -27.50 36.72
C LEU A 1004 -8.38 -27.51 37.71
N ILE A 1005 -9.33 -26.59 37.52
CA ILE A 1005 -10.55 -26.47 38.35
C ILE A 1005 -11.36 -27.78 38.32
N ASN A 1006 -11.47 -28.40 37.15
CA ASN A 1006 -12.24 -29.63 36.95
C ASN A 1006 -11.46 -30.93 37.24
N LYS A 1007 -10.23 -30.85 37.79
CA LYS A 1007 -9.36 -32.00 38.13
C LYS A 1007 -9.12 -32.96 36.94
N GLN A 1008 -8.89 -32.41 35.75
CA GLN A 1008 -8.63 -33.15 34.51
C GLN A 1008 -7.13 -33.44 34.28
N PHE A 1009 -6.26 -32.83 35.10
CA PHE A 1009 -4.84 -33.14 35.14
C PHE A 1009 -4.56 -34.32 36.08
N GLN A 1010 -3.57 -35.13 35.72
CA GLN A 1010 -3.04 -36.21 36.55
C GLN A 1010 -1.52 -36.22 36.44
N VAL A 1011 -0.82 -36.35 37.56
CA VAL A 1011 0.62 -36.64 37.55
C VAL A 1011 0.81 -38.13 37.28
N HIS A 1012 1.63 -38.46 36.29
CA HIS A 1012 2.12 -39.82 36.06
C HIS A 1012 3.61 -39.86 36.35
N TYR A 1013 4.05 -40.94 36.98
CA TYR A 1013 5.39 -41.10 37.46
C TYR A 1013 6.15 -42.08 36.56
N GLN A 1014 7.25 -41.63 35.94
CA GLN A 1014 8.13 -42.49 35.14
C GLN A 1014 9.33 -42.93 35.98
N PRO A 1015 9.60 -44.25 36.12
CA PRO A 1015 10.64 -44.73 37.02
C PRO A 1015 12.05 -44.51 36.47
N LYS A 1016 12.90 -43.89 37.28
CA LYS A 1016 14.34 -43.79 37.11
C LYS A 1016 14.97 -44.99 37.81
N VAL A 1017 15.45 -45.95 37.03
CA VAL A 1017 15.81 -47.32 37.46
C VAL A 1017 17.32 -47.45 37.59
N ASN A 1018 17.80 -48.01 38.70
CA ASN A 1018 19.16 -48.52 38.78
C ASN A 1018 19.27 -49.75 37.89
N MET A 1019 19.96 -49.62 36.77
CA MET A 1019 19.90 -50.58 35.68
C MET A 1019 20.66 -51.88 36.00
N VAL A 1020 21.66 -51.83 36.90
CA VAL A 1020 22.47 -52.98 37.35
C VAL A 1020 21.61 -54.04 38.02
N ASN A 1021 20.82 -53.64 39.02
CA ASN A 1021 19.98 -54.54 39.81
C ASN A 1021 18.50 -54.53 39.36
N GLY A 1022 18.11 -53.57 38.52
CA GLY A 1022 16.75 -53.38 38.05
C GLY A 1022 15.80 -52.79 39.10
N GLU A 1023 16.32 -52.21 40.19
CA GLU A 1023 15.51 -51.56 41.23
C GLU A 1023 15.25 -50.10 40.89
N VAL A 1024 14.03 -49.60 41.13
CA VAL A 1024 13.73 -48.16 40.99
C VAL A 1024 14.41 -47.36 42.11
N CYS A 1025 14.97 -46.21 41.75
CA CYS A 1025 15.65 -45.26 42.64
C CYS A 1025 14.79 -44.03 42.91
N SER A 1026 14.30 -43.42 41.83
CA SER A 1026 13.52 -42.17 41.83
C SER A 1026 12.45 -42.17 40.74
N PHE A 1027 11.66 -41.11 40.66
CA PHE A 1027 10.64 -40.92 39.63
C PHE A 1027 10.66 -39.50 39.07
N GLU A 1028 10.28 -39.37 37.80
CA GLU A 1028 9.90 -38.10 37.20
C GLU A 1028 8.39 -37.88 37.27
N ALA A 1029 7.97 -36.72 37.80
CA ALA A 1029 6.58 -36.30 37.89
C ALA A 1029 6.11 -35.68 36.57
N LEU A 1030 5.72 -36.51 35.63
CA LEU A 1030 5.31 -36.10 34.29
C LEU A 1030 3.80 -35.81 34.24
N LEU A 1031 3.45 -34.55 33.95
CA LEU A 1031 2.06 -34.14 33.80
C LEU A 1031 1.38 -34.86 32.62
N ARG A 1032 0.17 -35.36 32.85
CA ARG A 1032 -0.73 -35.92 31.85
C ARG A 1032 -2.07 -35.20 31.93
N TRP A 1033 -2.63 -34.87 30.77
CA TRP A 1033 -3.93 -34.21 30.68
C TRP A 1033 -4.94 -35.16 30.06
N TYR A 1034 -5.92 -35.55 30.87
CA TYR A 1034 -7.04 -36.38 30.46
C TYR A 1034 -8.24 -35.49 30.15
N HIS A 1035 -8.30 -35.02 28.91
CA HIS A 1035 -9.43 -34.24 28.44
C HIS A 1035 -10.65 -35.17 28.29
N PRO A 1036 -11.83 -34.82 28.88
CA PRO A 1036 -12.97 -35.74 28.99
C PRO A 1036 -13.58 -36.19 27.65
N THR A 1037 -13.18 -35.60 26.53
CA THR A 1037 -13.62 -36.00 25.17
C THR A 1037 -12.49 -36.43 24.23
N GLU A 1038 -11.24 -35.98 24.45
CA GLU A 1038 -10.10 -36.24 23.54
C GLU A 1038 -9.15 -37.32 24.08
N GLY A 1039 -9.30 -37.73 25.35
CA GLY A 1039 -8.40 -38.69 25.98
C GLY A 1039 -7.11 -38.02 26.44
N LEU A 1040 -5.96 -38.66 26.19
CA LEU A 1040 -4.66 -38.18 26.64
C LEU A 1040 -4.02 -37.23 25.63
N ILE A 1041 -3.84 -35.97 26.02
CA ILE A 1041 -3.15 -34.94 25.22
C ILE A 1041 -1.63 -34.98 25.52
N SER A 1042 -0.80 -34.89 24.48
CA SER A 1042 0.67 -35.07 24.58
C SER A 1042 1.41 -33.84 25.14
N PRO A 1043 2.31 -33.98 26.15
CA PRO A 1043 3.04 -32.86 26.76
C PRO A 1043 3.84 -31.99 25.79
N VAL A 1044 4.52 -32.58 24.79
CA VAL A 1044 5.35 -31.85 23.81
C VAL A 1044 4.52 -30.84 23.01
N LYS A 1045 3.24 -31.15 22.80
CA LYS A 1045 2.26 -30.25 22.22
C LYS A 1045 1.80 -29.22 23.27
N PHE A 1046 1.49 -29.65 24.49
CA PHE A 1046 0.72 -28.83 25.43
C PHE A 1046 1.51 -27.91 26.37
N ILE A 1047 2.76 -28.25 26.72
CA ILE A 1047 3.60 -27.43 27.61
C ILE A 1047 3.99 -26.07 27.01
N PRO A 1048 4.45 -25.95 25.74
CA PRO A 1048 4.87 -24.66 25.14
C PRO A 1048 3.76 -23.58 25.08
N GLU A 1049 2.53 -24.04 25.28
CA GLU A 1049 1.31 -23.30 25.04
C GLU A 1049 0.58 -23.01 26.35
N ALA A 1050 0.81 -23.84 27.37
CA ALA A 1050 0.64 -23.49 28.77
C ALA A 1050 1.66 -22.43 29.23
N GLU A 1051 2.90 -22.51 28.73
CA GLU A 1051 3.94 -21.49 28.91
C GLU A 1051 3.43 -20.14 28.38
N SER A 1052 3.17 -20.05 27.08
CA SER A 1052 2.91 -18.77 26.41
C SER A 1052 1.54 -18.13 26.73
N ASN A 1053 0.74 -18.68 27.66
CA ASN A 1053 -0.46 -18.04 28.23
C ASN A 1053 -0.40 -17.80 29.76
N GLY A 1054 0.72 -18.18 30.41
CA GLY A 1054 0.94 -18.03 31.87
C GLY A 1054 0.26 -19.08 32.76
N GLN A 1055 -0.62 -19.93 32.25
CA GLN A 1055 -1.37 -20.91 33.06
C GLN A 1055 -0.50 -22.07 33.54
N ILE A 1056 0.69 -22.27 32.94
CA ILE A 1056 1.70 -23.20 33.45
C ILE A 1056 2.12 -22.90 34.90
N ILE A 1057 1.96 -21.66 35.39
CA ILE A 1057 2.29 -21.29 36.78
C ILE A 1057 1.36 -22.00 37.77
N GLU A 1058 0.04 -21.83 37.63
CA GLU A 1058 -0.96 -22.48 38.50
C GLU A 1058 -0.89 -24.01 38.38
N ILE A 1059 -0.68 -24.51 37.16
CA ILE A 1059 -0.55 -25.95 36.88
C ILE A 1059 0.74 -26.52 37.50
N GLY A 1060 1.87 -25.82 37.36
CA GLY A 1060 3.17 -26.23 37.88
C GLY A 1060 3.19 -26.31 39.41
N TYR A 1061 2.63 -25.32 40.11
CA TYR A 1061 2.47 -25.39 41.57
C TYR A 1061 1.55 -26.53 42.02
N TRP A 1062 0.50 -26.84 41.24
CA TRP A 1062 -0.34 -28.02 41.52
C TRP A 1062 0.41 -29.35 41.33
N VAL A 1063 1.23 -29.47 40.27
CA VAL A 1063 2.08 -30.65 40.05
C VAL A 1063 3.11 -30.80 41.17
N LEU A 1064 3.78 -29.71 41.58
CA LEU A 1064 4.71 -29.71 42.71
C LEU A 1064 4.04 -30.18 44.00
N LEU A 1065 2.86 -29.66 44.33
CA LEU A 1065 2.11 -30.06 45.52
C LEU A 1065 1.73 -31.54 45.50
N GLN A 1066 1.28 -32.06 44.36
CA GLN A 1066 0.92 -33.47 44.20
C GLN A 1066 2.16 -34.38 44.28
N ALA A 1067 3.24 -34.03 43.58
CA ALA A 1067 4.50 -34.76 43.57
C ALA A 1067 5.17 -34.81 44.96
N CYS A 1068 5.16 -33.70 45.71
CA CYS A 1068 5.65 -33.68 47.09
C CYS A 1068 4.76 -34.48 48.04
N THR A 1069 3.44 -34.51 47.80
CA THR A 1069 2.50 -35.31 48.61
C THR A 1069 2.70 -36.81 48.41
N ASP A 1070 2.81 -37.27 47.15
CA ASP A 1070 3.04 -38.68 46.82
C ASP A 1070 4.48 -39.11 47.18
N GLY A 1071 5.46 -38.24 46.94
CA GLY A 1071 6.85 -38.43 47.37
C GLY A 1071 6.99 -38.57 48.88
N GLN A 1072 6.29 -37.75 49.66
CA GLN A 1072 6.24 -37.88 51.12
C GLN A 1072 5.60 -39.20 51.55
N LYS A 1073 4.49 -39.60 50.92
CA LYS A 1073 3.83 -40.89 51.17
C LYS A 1073 4.79 -42.06 50.95
N TRP A 1074 5.55 -42.08 49.86
CA TRP A 1074 6.53 -43.13 49.58
C TRP A 1074 7.81 -43.03 50.42
N HIS A 1075 8.22 -41.82 50.81
CA HIS A 1075 9.38 -41.61 51.69
C HIS A 1075 9.10 -42.09 53.12
N GLN A 1076 7.94 -41.74 53.69
CA GLN A 1076 7.50 -42.24 55.01
C GLN A 1076 7.33 -43.76 55.04
N GLN A 1077 7.04 -44.38 53.89
CA GLN A 1077 6.96 -45.84 53.73
C GLN A 1077 8.33 -46.51 53.50
N GLY A 1078 9.41 -45.74 53.37
CA GLY A 1078 10.76 -46.24 53.07
C GLY A 1078 10.91 -46.81 51.65
N LEU A 1079 9.97 -46.52 50.75
CA LEU A 1079 9.95 -46.99 49.37
C LEU A 1079 10.75 -46.04 48.45
N LEU A 1080 10.60 -44.74 48.62
CA LEU A 1080 11.36 -43.74 47.85
C LEU A 1080 12.79 -43.60 48.40
N LYS A 1081 13.75 -44.23 47.71
CA LYS A 1081 15.17 -44.20 48.07
C LYS A 1081 15.77 -42.81 47.88
N ASP A 1082 15.63 -42.24 46.68
CA ASP A 1082 16.37 -41.05 46.25
C ASP A 1082 15.43 -39.83 46.18
N ASN A 1083 15.08 -39.32 45.00
CA ASN A 1083 14.30 -38.08 44.84
C ASN A 1083 12.99 -38.28 44.03
N ILE A 1084 12.16 -37.24 43.98
CA ILE A 1084 11.20 -37.04 42.88
C ILE A 1084 11.58 -35.75 42.16
N SER A 1085 11.69 -35.85 40.84
CA SER A 1085 12.04 -34.74 39.97
C SER A 1085 10.80 -34.17 39.28
N VAL A 1086 10.69 -32.84 39.19
CA VAL A 1086 9.50 -32.11 38.70
C VAL A 1086 9.92 -31.02 37.73
N ASN A 1087 9.36 -31.02 36.53
CA ASN A 1087 9.66 -30.06 35.47
C ASN A 1087 9.09 -28.65 35.74
N ILE A 1088 9.93 -27.61 35.61
CA ILE A 1088 9.63 -26.19 35.86
C ILE A 1088 9.79 -25.37 34.58
N SER A 1089 8.80 -24.51 34.33
CA SER A 1089 8.71 -23.75 33.07
C SER A 1089 9.38 -22.37 33.12
N PRO A 1090 9.79 -21.82 31.95
CA PRO A 1090 10.32 -20.46 31.79
C PRO A 1090 9.59 -19.36 32.54
N ILE A 1091 8.28 -19.34 32.39
CA ILE A 1091 7.41 -18.27 32.87
C ILE A 1091 7.06 -18.46 34.36
N GLN A 1092 7.27 -19.66 34.91
CA GLN A 1092 7.19 -19.93 36.34
C GLN A 1092 8.49 -19.56 37.07
N LEU A 1093 9.67 -19.94 36.56
CA LEU A 1093 10.97 -19.57 37.15
C LEU A 1093 11.17 -18.04 37.20
N SER A 1094 10.56 -17.32 36.25
CA SER A 1094 10.59 -15.85 36.17
C SER A 1094 9.66 -15.14 37.17
N GLN A 1095 8.88 -15.87 38.00
CA GLN A 1095 8.06 -15.24 39.03
C GLN A 1095 8.90 -14.88 40.27
N PRO A 1096 8.77 -13.66 40.83
CA PRO A 1096 9.62 -13.20 41.93
C PRO A 1096 9.36 -13.91 43.27
N ASP A 1097 8.24 -14.63 43.39
CA ASP A 1097 7.75 -15.31 44.60
C ASP A 1097 7.86 -16.85 44.52
N ILE A 1098 8.50 -17.40 43.47
CA ILE A 1098 8.62 -18.86 43.28
C ILE A 1098 9.30 -19.57 44.46
N CYS A 1099 10.32 -18.94 45.04
CA CYS A 1099 11.06 -19.50 46.17
C CYS A 1099 10.20 -19.56 47.45
N GLU A 1100 9.26 -18.62 47.62
CA GLU A 1100 8.35 -18.60 48.77
C GLU A 1100 7.29 -19.70 48.61
N HIS A 1101 6.64 -19.79 47.45
CA HIS A 1101 5.68 -20.85 47.14
C HIS A 1101 6.26 -22.27 47.27
N ILE A 1102 7.50 -22.49 46.82
CA ILE A 1102 8.16 -23.81 46.95
C ILE A 1102 8.49 -24.13 48.41
N ALA A 1103 8.91 -23.13 49.21
CA ALA A 1103 9.09 -23.30 50.65
C ALA A 1103 7.77 -23.62 51.37
N GLU A 1104 6.65 -22.97 50.98
CA GLU A 1104 5.32 -23.28 51.52
C GLU A 1104 4.85 -24.69 51.17
N ILE A 1105 5.02 -25.16 49.93
CA ILE A 1105 4.64 -26.53 49.50
C ILE A 1105 5.43 -27.59 50.28
N LEU A 1106 6.75 -27.36 50.47
CA LEU A 1106 7.59 -28.25 51.27
C LEU A 1106 7.19 -28.24 52.75
N ALA A 1107 6.85 -27.09 53.32
CA ALA A 1107 6.35 -26.99 54.69
C ALA A 1107 4.95 -27.63 54.87
N GLN A 1108 4.07 -27.53 53.87
CA GLN A 1108 2.73 -28.09 53.89
C GLN A 1108 2.73 -29.62 53.78
N THR A 1109 3.57 -30.18 52.91
CA THR A 1109 3.70 -31.63 52.69
C THR A 1109 4.64 -32.29 53.70
N GLY A 1110 5.61 -31.54 54.23
CA GLY A 1110 6.70 -32.04 55.06
C GLY A 1110 7.70 -32.91 54.29
N PHE A 1111 7.68 -32.88 52.95
CA PHE A 1111 8.62 -33.62 52.11
C PHE A 1111 10.04 -33.03 52.26
N PRO A 1112 11.11 -33.83 52.43
CA PRO A 1112 12.46 -33.29 52.56
C PRO A 1112 12.87 -32.53 51.29
N ALA A 1113 13.36 -31.31 51.45
CA ALA A 1113 13.70 -30.43 50.34
C ALA A 1113 14.80 -31.03 49.45
N GLU A 1114 15.77 -31.71 50.05
CA GLU A 1114 16.85 -32.45 49.37
C GLU A 1114 16.38 -33.68 48.59
N LYS A 1115 15.09 -34.05 48.69
CA LYS A 1115 14.42 -35.10 47.91
C LYS A 1115 13.44 -34.55 46.86
N LEU A 1116 13.15 -33.25 46.89
CA LEU A 1116 12.53 -32.56 45.76
C LEU A 1116 13.63 -32.10 44.80
N GLU A 1117 13.44 -32.39 43.53
CA GLU A 1117 14.32 -31.97 42.46
C GLU A 1117 13.53 -31.22 41.38
N LEU A 1118 14.07 -30.10 40.91
CA LEU A 1118 13.42 -29.23 39.93
C LEU A 1118 14.14 -29.31 38.60
N GLU A 1119 13.50 -29.89 37.61
CA GLU A 1119 14.02 -30.04 36.24
C GLU A 1119 13.76 -28.76 35.44
N ILE A 1120 14.81 -28.23 34.82
CA ILE A 1120 14.80 -26.93 34.15
C ILE A 1120 15.48 -27.06 32.78
N THR A 1121 14.87 -26.55 31.73
CA THR A 1121 15.44 -26.62 30.36
C THR A 1121 16.57 -25.61 30.14
N GLU A 1122 17.62 -26.03 29.42
CA GLU A 1122 18.84 -25.23 29.17
C GLU A 1122 18.56 -23.83 28.61
N SER A 1123 17.66 -23.70 27.63
CA SER A 1123 17.39 -22.43 26.93
C SER A 1123 16.88 -21.31 27.84
N LEU A 1124 16.13 -21.65 28.91
CA LEU A 1124 15.60 -20.68 29.87
C LEU A 1124 16.72 -19.93 30.61
N LEU A 1125 17.77 -20.67 30.98
CA LEU A 1125 18.91 -20.16 31.75
C LEU A 1125 19.68 -19.05 31.01
N ILE A 1126 19.44 -18.90 29.70
CA ILE A 1126 20.10 -17.93 28.82
C ILE A 1126 19.20 -16.70 28.58
N GLU A 1127 17.92 -16.90 28.27
CA GLU A 1127 17.00 -15.78 27.92
C GLU A 1127 16.71 -14.83 29.09
N ASN A 1128 16.87 -15.26 30.34
CA ASN A 1128 16.73 -14.42 31.54
C ASN A 1128 17.85 -14.67 32.57
N PHE A 1129 19.10 -14.71 32.10
CA PHE A 1129 20.30 -15.11 32.88
C PHE A 1129 20.39 -14.50 34.30
N ASP A 1130 20.36 -13.16 34.42
CA ASP A 1130 20.54 -12.48 35.72
C ASP A 1130 19.43 -12.82 36.72
N THR A 1131 18.19 -12.92 36.23
CA THR A 1131 17.02 -13.31 37.02
C THR A 1131 17.12 -14.77 37.48
N ALA A 1132 17.52 -15.67 36.57
CA ALA A 1132 17.72 -17.08 36.86
C ALA A 1132 18.84 -17.30 37.91
N GLU A 1133 19.91 -16.50 37.90
CA GLU A 1133 21.01 -16.68 38.86
C GLU A 1133 20.57 -16.40 40.29
N VAL A 1134 19.78 -15.34 40.46
CA VAL A 1134 19.20 -14.94 41.74
C VAL A 1134 18.22 -16.01 42.24
N VAL A 1135 17.29 -16.49 41.39
CA VAL A 1135 16.28 -17.48 41.77
C VAL A 1135 16.91 -18.83 42.11
N LEU A 1136 17.82 -19.35 41.30
CA LEU A 1136 18.44 -20.67 41.56
C LEU A 1136 19.34 -20.65 42.81
N LYS A 1137 20.05 -19.54 43.07
CA LYS A 1137 20.81 -19.34 44.32
C LYS A 1137 19.92 -19.07 45.55
N GLN A 1138 18.61 -18.84 45.37
CA GLN A 1138 17.63 -18.86 46.45
C GLN A 1138 17.08 -20.28 46.67
N LEU A 1139 16.64 -20.97 45.61
CA LEU A 1139 16.13 -22.35 45.70
C LEU A 1139 17.16 -23.31 46.34
N LYS A 1140 18.45 -23.16 45.98
CA LYS A 1140 19.52 -23.97 46.59
C LYS A 1140 19.83 -23.64 48.06
N LYS A 1141 19.39 -22.48 48.58
CA LYS A 1141 19.43 -22.19 50.03
C LYS A 1141 18.29 -22.88 50.79
N LEU A 1142 17.26 -23.34 50.10
CA LEU A 1142 16.21 -24.21 50.64
C LEU A 1142 16.63 -25.70 50.62
N ASN A 1143 17.85 -26.02 50.18
CA ASN A 1143 18.35 -27.37 49.88
C ASN A 1143 17.58 -28.14 48.79
N VAL A 1144 16.70 -27.47 48.03
CA VAL A 1144 16.02 -28.08 46.87
C VAL A 1144 17.06 -28.39 45.79
N ARG A 1145 16.99 -29.61 45.23
CA ARG A 1145 17.89 -30.02 44.15
C ARG A 1145 17.47 -29.39 42.82
N ILE A 1146 18.44 -28.98 42.00
CA ILE A 1146 18.20 -28.47 40.65
C ILE A 1146 18.72 -29.48 39.63
N ALA A 1147 17.85 -29.94 38.74
CA ALA A 1147 18.19 -30.77 37.59
C ALA A 1147 18.19 -29.93 36.29
N LEU A 1148 19.17 -30.18 35.42
CA LEU A 1148 19.22 -29.62 34.08
C LEU A 1148 18.66 -30.62 33.07
N ASP A 1149 17.71 -30.18 32.25
CA ASP A 1149 16.90 -31.00 31.35
C ASP A 1149 16.97 -30.53 29.89
N ASP A 1150 16.63 -31.40 28.94
CA ASP A 1150 16.88 -31.24 27.49
C ASP A 1150 18.36 -30.89 27.15
N PHE A 1151 19.29 -31.21 28.04
CA PHE A 1151 20.68 -30.69 28.03
C PHE A 1151 21.42 -31.05 26.73
N GLY A 1152 21.88 -30.01 26.01
CA GLY A 1152 22.61 -30.15 24.75
C GLY A 1152 21.78 -30.01 23.46
N THR A 1153 20.56 -29.46 23.51
CA THR A 1153 19.67 -29.36 22.33
C THR A 1153 19.43 -27.95 21.75
N GLY A 1154 20.06 -26.89 22.29
CA GLY A 1154 19.85 -25.49 21.89
C GLY A 1154 21.12 -24.70 21.48
N PHE A 1155 21.00 -23.37 21.34
CA PHE A 1155 22.15 -22.47 21.08
C PHE A 1155 22.97 -22.24 22.37
N SER A 1156 23.90 -23.15 22.67
CA SER A 1156 24.63 -23.18 23.94
C SER A 1156 25.73 -22.12 24.13
N SER A 1157 25.93 -21.70 25.38
CA SER A 1157 27.12 -20.95 25.84
C SER A 1157 27.50 -21.33 27.28
N LEU A 1158 28.21 -22.46 27.44
CA LEU A 1158 28.46 -23.20 28.70
C LEU A 1158 29.00 -22.42 29.91
N ASN A 1159 29.37 -21.14 29.77
CA ASN A 1159 29.75 -20.25 30.88
C ASN A 1159 28.68 -20.23 32.00
N TYR A 1160 27.41 -20.46 31.66
CA TYR A 1160 26.32 -20.46 32.64
C TYR A 1160 26.42 -21.58 33.70
N LEU A 1161 27.00 -22.75 33.39
CA LEU A 1161 27.07 -23.88 34.34
C LEU A 1161 27.93 -23.58 35.58
N THR A 1162 28.87 -22.63 35.51
CA THR A 1162 29.66 -22.21 36.68
C THR A 1162 28.98 -21.09 37.49
N HIS A 1163 27.91 -20.51 36.95
CA HIS A 1163 27.14 -19.43 37.59
C HIS A 1163 25.88 -19.99 38.26
N PHE A 1164 25.21 -20.98 37.63
CA PHE A 1164 24.02 -21.63 38.15
C PHE A 1164 24.34 -22.88 39.00
N PRO A 1165 23.77 -23.01 40.22
CA PRO A 1165 24.04 -24.12 41.14
C PRO A 1165 23.16 -25.36 40.86
N ILE A 1166 23.68 -26.32 40.09
CA ILE A 1166 22.96 -27.51 39.61
C ILE A 1166 23.42 -28.78 40.35
N ASP A 1167 22.52 -29.74 40.57
CA ASP A 1167 22.73 -31.01 41.31
C ASP A 1167 22.61 -32.27 40.45
N THR A 1168 21.87 -32.21 39.36
CA THR A 1168 21.52 -33.39 38.56
C THR A 1168 21.51 -33.01 37.09
N LEU A 1169 21.94 -33.93 36.24
CA LEU A 1169 22.08 -33.67 34.81
C LEU A 1169 21.42 -34.83 34.04
N LYS A 1170 20.34 -34.50 33.33
CA LYS A 1170 19.54 -35.45 32.54
C LYS A 1170 20.07 -35.51 31.11
N ILE A 1171 19.89 -36.66 30.47
CA ILE A 1171 20.50 -36.97 29.17
C ILE A 1171 19.42 -37.47 28.20
N ASP A 1172 19.14 -36.64 27.19
CA ASP A 1172 18.05 -36.81 26.21
C ASP A 1172 18.01 -38.17 25.49
N GLN A 1173 16.78 -38.61 25.20
CA GLN A 1173 16.44 -39.82 24.45
C GLN A 1173 16.92 -39.84 22.99
N GLY A 1174 17.19 -38.70 22.37
CA GLY A 1174 17.72 -38.61 21.00
C GLY A 1174 19.02 -39.38 20.81
N PHE A 1175 19.82 -39.48 21.89
CA PHE A 1175 21.04 -40.28 21.90
C PHE A 1175 20.82 -41.80 21.79
N LEU A 1176 19.70 -42.34 22.29
CA LEU A 1176 19.53 -43.80 22.38
C LEU A 1176 18.98 -44.43 21.10
N LYS A 1177 18.21 -43.68 20.29
CA LYS A 1177 17.50 -44.19 19.11
C LYS A 1177 18.38 -44.83 18.03
N ASN A 1178 19.66 -44.47 17.95
CA ASN A 1178 20.62 -45.07 17.02
C ASN A 1178 21.81 -45.77 17.72
N LEU A 1179 21.76 -45.99 19.04
CA LEU A 1179 22.91 -46.41 19.86
C LEU A 1179 23.62 -47.68 19.36
N LEU A 1180 22.87 -48.61 18.74
CA LEU A 1180 23.39 -49.90 18.29
C LEU A 1180 23.97 -49.86 16.86
N ASP A 1181 23.51 -48.94 16.01
CA ASP A 1181 23.81 -48.90 14.57
C ASP A 1181 24.58 -47.64 14.13
N ASN A 1182 24.73 -46.62 15.00
CA ASN A 1182 25.56 -45.44 14.76
C ASN A 1182 26.45 -45.11 15.98
N GLN A 1183 27.66 -45.67 15.98
CA GLN A 1183 28.58 -45.63 17.12
C GLN A 1183 29.10 -44.23 17.49
N ALA A 1184 28.93 -43.22 16.63
CA ALA A 1184 29.30 -41.84 16.93
C ALA A 1184 28.52 -41.26 18.14
N THR A 1185 27.34 -41.81 18.43
CA THR A 1185 26.43 -41.31 19.48
C THR A 1185 26.75 -41.85 20.88
N GLU A 1186 27.35 -43.05 21.00
CA GLU A 1186 27.59 -43.73 22.29
C GLU A 1186 28.58 -42.96 23.20
N ILE A 1187 29.66 -42.42 22.62
CA ILE A 1187 30.79 -41.90 23.40
C ILE A 1187 30.51 -40.50 23.96
N VAL A 1188 29.67 -39.73 23.27
CA VAL A 1188 29.27 -38.38 23.67
C VAL A 1188 28.49 -38.42 24.98
N LEU A 1189 27.62 -39.42 25.10
CA LEU A 1189 26.89 -39.75 26.30
C LEU A 1189 27.81 -39.89 27.52
N LYS A 1190 28.90 -40.65 27.38
CA LYS A 1190 29.81 -40.95 28.49
C LYS A 1190 30.54 -39.71 29.01
N ASN A 1191 30.91 -38.79 28.12
CA ASN A 1191 31.53 -37.52 28.55
C ASN A 1191 30.54 -36.62 29.30
N ILE A 1192 29.26 -36.61 28.90
CA ILE A 1192 28.20 -35.89 29.62
C ILE A 1192 27.97 -36.51 31.00
N ILE A 1193 27.91 -37.85 31.09
CA ILE A 1193 27.82 -38.58 32.37
C ILE A 1193 28.98 -38.20 33.30
N GLN A 1194 30.22 -38.24 32.79
CA GLN A 1194 31.41 -37.97 33.61
C GLN A 1194 31.54 -36.50 34.02
N LEU A 1195 31.15 -35.55 33.17
CA LEU A 1195 31.10 -34.11 33.53
C LEU A 1195 30.14 -33.86 34.70
N GLY A 1196 29.00 -34.56 34.73
CA GLY A 1196 28.13 -34.58 35.89
C GLY A 1196 28.88 -35.01 37.16
N ILE A 1197 29.49 -36.20 37.13
CA ILE A 1197 30.20 -36.78 38.30
C ILE A 1197 31.32 -35.83 38.80
N GLU A 1198 32.11 -35.24 37.90
CA GLU A 1198 33.24 -34.37 38.29
C GLU A 1198 32.79 -33.01 38.84
N LEU A 1199 31.59 -32.54 38.47
CA LEU A 1199 30.93 -31.39 39.11
C LEU A 1199 30.10 -31.80 40.34
N ASN A 1200 30.19 -33.05 40.81
CA ASN A 1200 29.37 -33.66 41.87
C ASN A 1200 27.85 -33.60 41.62
N MET A 1201 27.44 -33.76 40.36
CA MET A 1201 26.05 -33.90 39.95
C MET A 1201 25.67 -35.37 39.73
N ASP A 1202 24.43 -35.76 40.09
CA ASP A 1202 23.86 -37.08 39.76
C ASP A 1202 23.39 -37.12 38.28
N ILE A 1203 23.29 -38.31 37.68
CA ILE A 1203 23.03 -38.46 36.23
C ILE A 1203 21.94 -39.50 35.94
N VAL A 1204 21.10 -39.20 34.94
CA VAL A 1204 20.01 -40.05 34.46
C VAL A 1204 19.98 -40.07 32.93
N ALA A 1205 19.96 -41.26 32.32
CA ALA A 1205 19.77 -41.43 30.87
C ALA A 1205 18.32 -41.76 30.49
N GLU A 1206 17.83 -41.22 29.38
CA GLU A 1206 16.41 -41.30 28.99
C GLU A 1206 16.14 -42.08 27.69
N GLY A 1207 14.89 -42.53 27.50
CA GLY A 1207 14.42 -43.12 26.23
C GLY A 1207 14.86 -44.56 25.98
N ILE A 1208 15.15 -45.34 27.03
CA ILE A 1208 15.62 -46.72 26.92
C ILE A 1208 14.48 -47.65 26.48
N GLU A 1209 14.60 -48.27 25.30
CA GLU A 1209 13.55 -49.10 24.68
C GLU A 1209 13.95 -50.58 24.50
N ALA A 1210 15.24 -50.93 24.57
CA ALA A 1210 15.74 -52.30 24.37
C ALA A 1210 16.86 -52.70 25.36
N ASP A 1211 16.90 -53.96 25.80
CA ASP A 1211 17.88 -54.46 26.77
C ASP A 1211 19.34 -54.30 26.34
N LEU A 1212 19.62 -54.34 25.03
CA LEU A 1212 20.96 -54.10 24.51
C LEU A 1212 21.42 -52.64 24.73
N GLN A 1213 20.50 -51.67 24.75
CA GLN A 1213 20.82 -50.29 25.13
C GLN A 1213 21.10 -50.21 26.64
N ARG A 1214 20.22 -50.79 27.47
CA ARG A 1214 20.38 -50.85 28.93
C ARG A 1214 21.72 -51.47 29.34
N ALA A 1215 22.02 -52.66 28.82
CA ALA A 1215 23.23 -53.40 29.16
C ALA A 1215 24.49 -52.57 28.87
N LYS A 1216 24.45 -51.79 27.77
CA LYS A 1216 25.50 -50.85 27.41
C LYS A 1216 25.58 -49.65 28.35
N LEU A 1217 24.46 -49.03 28.72
CA LEU A 1217 24.46 -47.89 29.65
C LEU A 1217 25.01 -48.22 31.04
N ILE A 1218 24.72 -49.43 31.55
CA ILE A 1218 25.31 -49.96 32.78
C ILE A 1218 26.84 -50.04 32.66
N GLU A 1219 27.33 -50.64 31.56
CA GLU A 1219 28.76 -50.82 31.26
C GLU A 1219 29.50 -49.47 31.14
N LEU A 1220 28.80 -48.44 30.65
CA LEU A 1220 29.33 -47.08 30.52
C LEU A 1220 29.40 -46.31 31.85
N GLY A 1221 28.79 -46.83 32.92
CA GLY A 1221 28.80 -46.22 34.26
C GLY A 1221 27.56 -45.37 34.59
N CYS A 1222 26.62 -45.22 33.64
CA CYS A 1222 25.32 -44.63 33.93
C CYS A 1222 24.50 -45.66 34.71
N LEU A 1223 24.54 -45.59 36.05
CA LEU A 1223 23.85 -46.57 36.87
C LEU A 1223 22.32 -46.38 36.83
N THR A 1224 21.84 -45.16 36.59
CA THR A 1224 20.42 -44.80 36.59
C THR A 1224 19.94 -44.45 35.18
N GLY A 1225 18.75 -44.94 34.79
CA GLY A 1225 18.12 -44.59 33.51
C GLY A 1225 16.62 -44.87 33.48
N GLN A 1226 15.91 -44.23 32.56
CA GLN A 1226 14.46 -44.34 32.38
C GLN A 1226 14.06 -44.58 30.93
N GLY A 1227 12.94 -45.29 30.72
CA GLY A 1227 12.46 -45.62 29.37
C GLY A 1227 11.46 -46.78 29.35
N TYR A 1228 10.84 -46.97 28.18
CA TYR A 1228 9.74 -47.93 27.98
C TYR A 1228 10.15 -49.40 28.13
N LEU A 1229 11.45 -49.72 28.07
CA LEU A 1229 11.98 -51.03 28.48
C LEU A 1229 11.60 -51.38 29.92
N PHE A 1230 11.64 -50.39 30.82
CA PHE A 1230 11.33 -50.57 32.24
C PHE A 1230 9.85 -50.29 32.51
N SER A 1231 9.38 -49.11 32.13
CA SER A 1231 7.96 -48.72 32.11
C SER A 1231 7.79 -47.36 31.42
N PRO A 1232 6.65 -47.13 30.74
CA PRO A 1232 6.17 -45.78 30.50
C PRO A 1232 5.81 -45.08 31.82
N ALA A 1233 5.52 -43.78 31.78
CA ALA A 1233 4.94 -43.10 32.95
C ALA A 1233 3.59 -43.74 33.36
N VAL A 1234 3.40 -43.99 34.66
CA VAL A 1234 2.21 -44.67 35.23
C VAL A 1234 1.57 -43.87 36.36
N THR A 1235 0.34 -44.21 36.76
CA THR A 1235 -0.36 -43.57 37.88
C THR A 1235 0.24 -43.92 39.24
N GLU A 1236 0.02 -43.08 40.24
CA GLU A 1236 0.50 -43.22 41.64
C GLU A 1236 0.32 -44.64 42.24
N PRO A 1237 -0.82 -45.35 42.08
CA PRO A 1237 -0.97 -46.70 42.62
C PRO A 1237 -0.04 -47.71 41.93
N THR A 1238 0.14 -47.62 40.61
CA THR A 1238 1.01 -48.51 39.85
C THR A 1238 2.49 -48.19 40.09
N ALA A 1239 2.86 -46.91 40.26
CA ALA A 1239 4.19 -46.53 40.70
C ALA A 1239 4.52 -47.10 42.10
N SER A 1240 3.54 -47.07 43.02
CA SER A 1240 3.65 -47.74 44.33
C SER A 1240 3.85 -49.25 44.21
N GLU A 1241 3.13 -49.92 43.31
CA GLU A 1241 3.28 -51.37 43.07
C GLU A 1241 4.64 -51.72 42.47
N ILE A 1242 5.19 -50.88 41.58
CA ILE A 1242 6.54 -51.06 41.01
C ILE A 1242 7.61 -50.94 42.12
N LEU A 1243 7.50 -49.92 42.99
CA LEU A 1243 8.40 -49.74 44.15
C LEU A 1243 8.41 -50.95 45.10
N VAL A 1244 7.25 -51.57 45.30
CA VAL A 1244 7.10 -52.71 46.24
C VAL A 1244 7.63 -54.03 45.67
N ASN A 1245 7.44 -54.30 44.38
CA ASN A 1245 7.57 -55.67 43.86
C ASN A 1245 9.00 -56.18 43.60
N ARG A 1246 10.02 -55.30 43.49
CA ARG A 1246 11.47 -55.61 43.35
C ARG A 1246 11.89 -56.69 42.34
N ARG A 1247 11.03 -57.10 41.40
CA ARG A 1247 11.50 -57.88 40.25
C ARG A 1247 12.34 -56.95 39.39
N SER A 1248 13.54 -57.42 39.05
CA SER A 1248 14.27 -56.92 37.89
C SER A 1248 13.28 -56.80 36.72
N LEU A 1249 13.09 -55.59 36.21
CA LEU A 1249 12.37 -55.35 34.97
C LEU A 1249 13.26 -55.88 33.82
N ASN A 1250 13.06 -57.15 33.49
CA ASN A 1250 13.58 -57.98 32.38
C ASN A 1250 12.50 -59.05 32.13
#